data_AF-A0A2T4VEB5-F1
#
_entry.id   AF-A0A2T4VEB5-F1
#
_cell.length_a   1.000
_cell.length_b   1.000
_cell.length_c   1.000
_cell.angle_alpha   90.00
_cell.angle_beta   90.00
_cell.angle_gamma   90.00
#
_symmetry.space_group_name_H-M   'P 1'
#
loop_
_entity.id
_entity.type
_entity.pdbx_description
1 polymer ?
#
loop_
_entity_poly.entity_id
_entity_poly.type
_entity_poly.pdbx_seq_one_letter_code
_entity_poly.pdbx_strand_id
1 'polypeptide(L)'
;MTIRPALFATVSWVCLAVAACSPNTAQIGDGPAPGDGSNGSDGYTELTWPEQQPTIHYTLPSGTLVTKVGGRTRDRHAREMPPKGDPMGGDNYMTFAAHYFERRTHDITIYDNPNPDPKKPGTRILTLVVRPQWWLYGTNFRGGYIGRRGDEPYLPMSVALYGDNGGMKQQPPGTLLKDQELKTPIENYDALPDNNSPSTYRDLKVPLADGEFVLVKQITRSPALNRDLREGDLYEFELGIFLDGTKGDELGRFNYYSDALVYRVGSPGIVPWYRGPCCDAPSIPWDSTPIPDSALAGGKMMTLQEDTSGFTHINFMQASLNIAGRNIQAFTEGRRLIHTSFLTGGHHEPGNPPVTAAMNKAGPRFQQASCIDCHVNNGKSSPALNAPLSTMVVLTADVDDTGKLVPDSRFGGHLWQGVVNDGKTQYDGRNAVLKITAYREIPGQYPDGTAYTLQEPIYSLTDRMGKPLEMPARMSVHTAPHMVGMGLLEAVPESQLKALADASRHDADGAVGKLQLIPDPRSPSVIRVGRFGWRGTASTVEEQVSGALNNDMGVTTSMFPTHNCGLAKDDADCRNANSTTPEISNEDVRRIVDYTSLLAVPPQRHFPGEQPLRNYAVDFGALVQDPDQSKLEAELAKMREDEAAERQMQERVAAGSVLFKQARCNACHVATLTTGTAHRYAELREQTIHPYTDLLLHDMGPELGDNYPQGVATGQEWRTAPLWSLGLLEHTNPGARFLHDGRARTIEEAILWHGGQGRASRDRFKAMSKEERGKLIDFVKSL
;
A
#
# COMPACT_ATOMS: atom_id res chain seq x y z
N MET A 1 36.98 -30.07 68.97
CA MET A 1 36.97 -28.77 69.68
C MET A 1 36.06 -27.84 68.89
N THR A 2 34.78 -27.78 69.27
CA THR A 2 34.14 -26.66 70.01
C THR A 2 33.99 -25.43 69.11
N ILE A 3 32.81 -24.88 68.76
CA ILE A 3 31.49 -24.73 69.43
C ILE A 3 30.43 -24.34 68.37
N ARG A 4 29.25 -25.00 68.40
CA ARG A 4 27.91 -24.49 67.96
C ARG A 4 27.36 -23.53 69.06
N PRO A 5 26.34 -22.65 68.91
CA PRO A 5 25.07 -22.92 68.18
C PRO A 5 24.27 -21.70 67.64
N ALA A 6 23.19 -21.97 66.90
CA ALA A 6 21.93 -21.20 67.02
C ALA A 6 20.73 -22.06 66.59
N LEU A 7 19.87 -22.39 67.57
CA LEU A 7 18.45 -22.79 67.44
C LEU A 7 17.62 -21.52 67.12
N PHE A 8 16.44 -21.49 66.49
CA PHE A 8 15.16 -22.22 66.62
C PHE A 8 14.44 -22.20 65.23
N ALA A 9 13.84 -23.25 64.64
CA ALA A 9 12.61 -23.99 64.97
C ALA A 9 11.34 -23.11 65.10
N THR A 10 10.16 -23.32 64.50
CA THR A 10 9.53 -24.30 63.57
C THR A 10 8.08 -23.83 63.32
N VAL A 11 7.39 -24.39 62.31
CA VAL A 11 5.92 -24.70 62.22
C VAL A 11 5.03 -23.95 61.20
N SER A 12 4.78 -24.66 60.09
CA SER A 12 3.52 -25.08 59.41
C SER A 12 2.45 -24.16 58.78
N TRP A 13 2.25 -24.42 57.47
CA TRP A 13 1.03 -24.81 56.70
C TRP A 13 -0.16 -23.85 56.43
N VAL A 14 -0.48 -23.74 55.10
CA VAL A 14 -1.79 -23.74 54.40
C VAL A 14 -2.36 -22.41 53.81
N CYS A 15 -2.37 -22.41 52.46
CA CYS A 15 -3.35 -21.97 51.45
C CYS A 15 -3.81 -20.50 51.21
N LEU A 16 -3.91 -20.24 49.89
CA LEU A 16 -4.76 -19.32 49.10
C LEU A 16 -4.31 -17.88 48.79
N ALA A 17 -3.84 -17.74 47.54
CA ALA A 17 -4.39 -16.94 46.44
C ALA A 17 -4.21 -15.39 46.35
N VAL A 18 -3.73 -15.01 45.15
CA VAL A 18 -4.10 -13.88 44.27
C VAL A 18 -2.97 -12.89 43.94
N ALA A 19 -2.75 -12.77 42.62
CA ALA A 19 -2.08 -11.71 41.84
C ALA A 19 -0.56 -11.53 41.97
N ALA A 20 0.14 -11.76 40.85
CA ALA A 20 0.94 -10.73 40.17
C ALA A 20 1.63 -11.31 38.93
N CYS A 21 1.54 -10.57 37.83
CA CYS A 21 2.48 -10.62 36.70
C CYS A 21 3.94 -10.65 37.20
N SER A 22 4.81 -11.39 36.52
CA SER A 22 6.20 -10.96 36.36
C SER A 22 6.91 -11.64 35.18
N PRO A 23 7.93 -10.97 34.65
CA PRO A 23 8.36 -11.04 33.26
C PRO A 23 9.51 -12.04 33.09
N ASN A 24 9.69 -12.57 31.88
CA ASN A 24 10.94 -13.22 31.53
C ASN A 24 11.62 -12.47 30.39
N THR A 25 12.70 -11.80 30.77
CA THR A 25 13.70 -11.16 29.94
C THR A 25 14.42 -12.20 29.08
N ALA A 26 14.18 -12.18 27.78
CA ALA A 26 15.11 -12.67 26.77
C ALA A 26 15.61 -11.46 25.98
N GLN A 27 16.93 -11.37 25.78
CA GLN A 27 17.55 -10.25 25.11
C GLN A 27 16.99 -10.08 23.69
N ILE A 28 16.47 -8.88 23.44
CA ILE A 28 15.90 -8.42 22.18
C ILE A 28 17.05 -8.21 21.18
N GLY A 29 17.02 -8.93 20.06
CA GLY A 29 17.97 -8.78 18.96
C GLY A 29 17.44 -7.87 17.84
N ASP A 30 18.08 -6.71 17.71
CA ASP A 30 18.27 -5.81 16.55
C ASP A 30 17.18 -5.76 15.46
N GLY A 31 16.06 -5.12 15.78
CA GLY A 31 15.36 -4.19 14.89
C GLY A 31 15.16 -2.89 15.67
N PRO A 32 15.18 -1.69 15.05
CA PRO A 32 15.11 -0.47 15.83
C PRO A 32 13.71 -0.34 16.44
N ALA A 33 13.61 -0.61 17.73
CA ALA A 33 12.45 -0.24 18.52
C ALA A 33 12.33 1.29 18.54
N PRO A 34 11.11 1.85 18.51
CA PRO A 34 10.92 3.24 18.92
C PRO A 34 11.39 3.40 20.37
N GLY A 35 12.05 4.52 20.68
CA GLY A 35 12.81 4.71 21.91
C GLY A 35 12.03 4.34 23.19
N ASP A 36 12.73 3.73 24.16
CA ASP A 36 12.25 3.18 25.44
C ASP A 36 11.99 4.24 26.53
N GLY A 37 11.64 5.47 26.13
CA GLY A 37 11.50 6.61 27.02
C GLY A 37 10.27 6.56 27.94
N SER A 38 10.36 7.26 29.08
CA SER A 38 9.22 7.53 29.96
C SER A 38 8.16 8.39 29.27
N ASN A 39 6.89 8.17 29.60
CA ASN A 39 5.76 8.96 29.07
C ASN A 39 6.01 10.46 29.19
N GLY A 40 5.76 11.19 28.10
CA GLY A 40 5.84 12.65 28.07
C GLY A 40 4.78 13.31 28.94
N SER A 41 4.83 14.64 29.05
CA SER A 41 3.83 15.44 29.80
C SER A 41 2.40 15.24 29.31
N ASP A 42 2.25 14.80 28.06
CA ASP A 42 0.96 14.55 27.41
C ASP A 42 0.42 13.13 27.64
N GLY A 43 1.11 12.31 28.44
CA GLY A 43 0.66 10.97 28.82
C GLY A 43 1.03 9.86 27.82
N TYR A 44 1.84 10.17 26.81
CA TYR A 44 2.38 9.20 25.85
C TYR A 44 3.83 9.56 25.44
N THR A 45 4.53 8.61 24.83
CA THR A 45 5.88 8.78 24.26
C THR A 45 5.79 8.75 22.74
N GLU A 46 6.24 9.82 22.08
CA GLU A 46 6.29 9.91 20.61
C GLU A 46 7.15 8.80 19.99
N LEU A 47 6.79 8.38 18.79
CA LEU A 47 7.60 7.43 18.04
C LEU A 47 8.91 8.09 17.60
N THR A 48 10.01 7.37 17.78
CA THR A 48 11.33 7.80 17.31
C THR A 48 11.94 6.71 16.46
N TRP A 49 12.76 7.09 15.49
CA TRP A 49 13.42 6.16 14.58
C TRP A 49 14.92 6.39 14.69
N PRO A 50 15.64 5.57 15.48
CA PRO A 50 17.07 5.76 15.67
C PRO A 50 17.87 5.47 14.40
N GLU A 51 17.39 4.56 13.55
CA GLU A 51 18.01 4.21 12.27
C GLU A 51 17.31 4.90 11.10
N GLN A 52 17.74 6.11 10.78
CA GLN A 52 17.26 6.85 9.63
C GLN A 52 18.07 6.51 8.38
N GLN A 53 17.39 6.08 7.32
CA GLN A 53 18.02 5.95 6.01
C GLN A 53 18.44 7.33 5.47
N PRO A 54 19.55 7.42 4.71
CA PRO A 54 19.96 8.66 4.06
C PRO A 54 18.89 9.19 3.12
N THR A 55 18.83 10.51 2.96
CA THR A 55 17.95 11.16 1.97
C THR A 55 18.28 10.69 0.56
N ILE A 56 17.26 10.42 -0.23
CA ILE A 56 17.43 10.01 -1.63
C ILE A 56 17.63 11.17 -2.59
N HIS A 57 17.38 12.41 -2.14
CA HIS A 57 17.52 13.65 -2.90
C HIS A 57 18.45 14.62 -2.16
N TYR A 58 19.47 15.15 -2.83
CA TYR A 58 20.40 16.14 -2.25
C TYR A 58 21.18 16.88 -3.35
N THR A 59 21.93 17.92 -2.94
CA THR A 59 22.77 18.72 -3.83
C THR A 59 24.24 18.59 -3.44
N LEU A 60 25.10 18.26 -4.40
CA LEU A 60 26.56 18.22 -4.19
C LEU A 60 27.15 19.64 -4.20
N PRO A 61 28.36 19.86 -3.64
CA PRO A 61 29.04 21.16 -3.66
C PRO A 61 29.23 21.77 -5.06
N SER A 62 29.23 20.94 -6.11
CA SER A 62 29.27 21.36 -7.52
C SER A 62 27.97 22.01 -8.03
N GLY A 63 26.89 22.00 -7.25
CA GLY A 63 25.54 22.34 -7.71
C GLY A 63 24.84 21.21 -8.47
N THR A 64 25.43 20.01 -8.50
CA THR A 64 24.78 18.81 -9.07
C THR A 64 23.66 18.35 -8.16
N LEU A 65 22.45 18.21 -8.69
CA LEU A 65 21.33 17.58 -7.98
C LEU A 65 21.44 16.07 -8.15
N VAL A 66 21.20 15.32 -7.07
CA VAL A 66 21.28 13.86 -7.07
C VAL A 66 19.92 13.29 -6.69
N THR A 67 19.45 12.30 -7.44
CA THR A 67 18.22 11.54 -7.17
C THR A 67 18.53 10.05 -7.18
N LYS A 68 18.27 9.34 -6.08
CA LYS A 68 18.54 7.90 -5.92
C LYS A 68 17.23 7.12 -5.74
N VAL A 69 16.78 6.43 -6.79
CA VAL A 69 15.54 5.65 -6.79
C VAL A 69 15.79 4.19 -7.18
N GLY A 70 14.80 3.34 -6.98
CA GLY A 70 14.81 1.93 -7.36
C GLY A 70 13.84 1.66 -8.49
N GLY A 71 14.12 0.63 -9.26
CA GLY A 71 13.24 0.13 -10.30
C GLY A 71 13.19 -1.39 -10.30
N ARG A 72 12.19 -1.93 -10.98
CA ARG A 72 12.06 -3.35 -11.24
C ARG A 72 11.69 -3.62 -12.68
N THR A 73 12.04 -4.81 -13.14
CA THR A 73 11.68 -5.29 -14.47
C THR A 73 10.19 -5.70 -14.52
N ARG A 74 9.55 -5.43 -15.65
CA ARG A 74 8.13 -5.64 -16.00
C ARG A 74 8.04 -6.30 -17.38
N ASP A 75 7.03 -7.12 -17.60
CA ASP A 75 6.89 -7.84 -18.87
C ASP A 75 6.53 -6.94 -20.03
N ARG A 76 5.81 -5.84 -19.80
CA ARG A 76 5.32 -4.95 -20.84
C ARG A 76 5.89 -3.54 -20.69
N HIS A 77 6.00 -2.84 -21.81
CA HIS A 77 6.16 -1.40 -21.85
C HIS A 77 5.17 -0.72 -20.92
N ALA A 78 5.68 0.18 -20.08
CA ALA A 78 4.85 0.88 -19.11
C ALA A 78 3.73 1.69 -19.77
N ARG A 79 3.81 2.02 -21.07
CA ARG A 79 2.80 2.83 -21.79
C ARG A 79 1.87 2.03 -22.71
N GLU A 80 2.03 0.71 -22.81
CA GLU A 80 1.23 -0.11 -23.73
C GLU A 80 -0.01 -0.73 -23.05
N MET A 81 -1.20 -0.48 -23.61
CA MET A 81 -2.43 -1.16 -23.22
C MET A 81 -2.63 -2.48 -23.98
N PRO A 82 -3.33 -3.48 -23.41
CA PRO A 82 -3.54 -4.77 -24.07
C PRO A 82 -4.46 -4.62 -25.30
N PRO A 83 -4.30 -5.46 -26.33
CA PRO A 83 -5.24 -5.51 -27.46
C PRO A 83 -6.68 -5.81 -27.02
N LYS A 84 -7.67 -5.35 -27.79
CA LYS A 84 -9.10 -5.59 -27.55
C LYS A 84 -9.41 -7.08 -27.47
N GLY A 85 -10.13 -7.49 -26.43
CA GLY A 85 -10.65 -8.87 -26.30
C GLY A 85 -9.60 -9.89 -25.89
N ASP A 86 -8.34 -9.47 -25.72
CA ASP A 86 -7.27 -10.30 -25.19
C ASP A 86 -6.46 -9.53 -24.13
N PRO A 87 -7.03 -9.36 -22.92
CA PRO A 87 -6.28 -8.79 -21.79
C PRO A 87 -5.02 -9.60 -21.44
N MET A 88 -4.84 -10.80 -22.02
CA MET A 88 -3.74 -11.74 -21.83
C MET A 88 -2.89 -11.96 -23.11
N GLY A 89 -3.10 -11.12 -24.14
CA GLY A 89 -2.69 -11.41 -25.51
C GLY A 89 -1.28 -11.03 -25.87
N GLY A 90 -0.32 -11.78 -25.36
CA GLY A 90 1.06 -11.81 -25.86
C GLY A 90 2.10 -11.34 -24.86
N ASP A 91 1.82 -10.22 -24.17
CA ASP A 91 2.71 -9.53 -23.23
C ASP A 91 1.97 -9.27 -21.92
N ASN A 92 1.87 -10.27 -21.05
CA ASN A 92 1.11 -10.15 -19.81
C ASN A 92 1.87 -9.29 -18.81
N TYR A 93 1.29 -8.17 -18.36
CA TYR A 93 1.79 -7.43 -17.18
C TYR A 93 1.89 -8.35 -15.93
N MET A 94 1.15 -9.46 -15.95
CA MET A 94 1.04 -10.46 -14.88
C MET A 94 1.77 -11.79 -15.15
N THR A 95 2.60 -11.90 -16.18
CA THR A 95 3.51 -13.05 -16.26
C THR A 95 4.63 -12.80 -15.26
N PHE A 96 4.51 -13.40 -14.08
CA PHE A 96 5.63 -13.48 -13.16
C PHE A 96 6.62 -14.49 -13.76
N ALA A 97 7.60 -13.97 -14.51
CA ALA A 97 8.75 -14.76 -14.90
C ALA A 97 9.31 -15.47 -13.66
N ALA A 98 9.80 -16.70 -13.80
CA ALA A 98 10.36 -17.38 -12.65
C ALA A 98 11.48 -16.52 -12.02
N HIS A 99 11.56 -16.56 -10.69
CA HIS A 99 12.40 -15.69 -9.85
C HIS A 99 12.08 -14.18 -9.95
N TYR A 100 10.87 -13.77 -10.36
CA TYR A 100 10.44 -12.36 -10.46
C TYR A 100 10.80 -11.52 -9.24
N PHE A 101 10.51 -12.04 -8.05
CA PHE A 101 10.71 -11.34 -6.78
C PHE A 101 12.17 -11.33 -6.29
N GLU A 102 13.00 -12.23 -6.82
CA GLU A 102 14.37 -12.44 -6.34
C GLU A 102 15.40 -11.70 -7.21
N ARG A 103 15.20 -11.57 -8.53
CA ARG A 103 16.30 -11.25 -9.47
C ARG A 103 15.99 -10.16 -10.51
N ARG A 104 15.16 -9.16 -10.15
CA ARG A 104 14.59 -8.20 -11.13
C ARG A 104 14.71 -6.73 -10.75
N THR A 105 15.46 -6.40 -9.71
CA THR A 105 15.55 -5.03 -9.20
C THR A 105 16.87 -4.37 -9.58
N HIS A 106 16.84 -3.05 -9.61
CA HIS A 106 18.00 -2.22 -9.94
C HIS A 106 17.90 -0.86 -9.25
N ASP A 107 19.04 -0.29 -8.91
CA ASP A 107 19.16 1.07 -8.40
C ASP A 107 19.39 2.02 -9.58
N ILE A 108 18.78 3.20 -9.52
CA ILE A 108 18.94 4.28 -10.49
C ILE A 108 19.42 5.52 -9.72
N THR A 109 20.56 6.07 -10.12
CA THR A 109 21.03 7.39 -9.67
C THR A 109 21.01 8.36 -10.83
N ILE A 110 20.30 9.47 -10.68
CA ILE A 110 20.28 10.57 -11.65
C ILE A 110 21.12 11.70 -11.07
N TYR A 111 22.20 12.05 -11.77
CA TYR A 111 22.95 13.27 -11.55
C TYR A 111 22.48 14.30 -12.55
N ASP A 112 21.95 15.41 -12.05
CA ASP A 112 21.58 16.55 -12.87
C ASP A 112 22.59 17.67 -12.65
N ASN A 113 23.48 17.83 -13.63
CA ASN A 113 24.61 18.74 -13.59
C ASN A 113 24.29 20.05 -14.32
N PRO A 114 24.66 21.21 -13.75
CA PRO A 114 24.91 22.41 -14.56
C PRO A 114 25.94 22.07 -15.65
N ASN A 115 25.74 22.55 -16.88
CA ASN A 115 26.70 22.29 -17.95
C ASN A 115 28.03 23.03 -17.67
N PRO A 116 29.17 22.32 -17.63
CA PRO A 116 30.47 22.94 -17.36
C PRO A 116 31.02 23.76 -18.54
N ASP A 117 30.46 23.61 -19.76
CA ASP A 117 30.88 24.40 -20.92
C ASP A 117 30.40 25.86 -20.79
N PRO A 118 31.31 26.85 -20.63
CA PRO A 118 30.92 28.25 -20.50
C PRO A 118 30.20 28.81 -21.74
N LYS A 119 30.26 28.12 -22.89
CA LYS A 119 29.55 28.50 -24.12
C LYS A 119 28.09 28.05 -24.13
N LYS A 120 27.68 27.20 -23.18
CA LYS A 120 26.30 26.70 -23.05
C LYS A 120 25.68 27.06 -21.69
N PRO A 121 25.67 28.35 -21.31
CA PRO A 121 25.16 28.76 -20.00
C PRO A 121 23.67 28.43 -19.85
N GLY A 122 23.27 28.02 -18.65
CA GLY A 122 21.88 27.67 -18.33
C GLY A 122 21.39 26.34 -18.93
N THR A 123 22.25 25.61 -19.65
CA THR A 123 21.95 24.23 -20.05
C THR A 123 22.39 23.23 -19.00
N ARG A 124 21.84 22.03 -19.05
CA ARG A 124 22.05 20.97 -18.05
C ARG A 124 22.41 19.65 -18.72
N ILE A 125 23.09 18.79 -17.97
CA ILE A 125 23.49 17.44 -18.41
C ILE A 125 22.95 16.46 -17.38
N LEU A 126 22.16 15.48 -17.83
CA LEU A 126 21.75 14.37 -16.97
C LEU A 126 22.72 13.21 -17.17
N THR A 127 23.20 12.65 -16.07
CA THR A 127 23.92 11.36 -16.06
C THR A 127 23.10 10.36 -15.25
N LEU A 128 22.57 9.35 -15.93
CA LEU A 128 21.87 8.24 -15.31
C LEU A 128 22.87 7.14 -15.04
N VAL A 129 22.83 6.57 -13.84
CA VAL A 129 23.64 5.42 -13.42
C VAL A 129 22.68 4.33 -12.97
N VAL A 130 22.75 3.17 -13.60
CA VAL A 130 21.94 2.00 -13.25
C VAL A 130 22.85 0.92 -12.68
N ARG A 131 22.51 0.44 -11.49
CA ARG A 131 23.18 -0.68 -10.81
C ARG A 131 22.18 -1.81 -10.61
N PRO A 132 22.17 -2.82 -11.48
CA PRO A 132 21.38 -4.02 -11.24
C PRO A 132 21.78 -4.69 -9.93
N GLN A 133 20.81 -5.19 -9.17
CA GLN A 133 21.13 -6.01 -7.98
C GLN A 133 21.48 -7.45 -8.35
N TRP A 134 21.07 -7.87 -9.56
CA TRP A 134 21.34 -9.16 -10.17
C TRP A 134 21.80 -8.96 -11.61
N TRP A 135 22.41 -9.98 -12.21
CA TRP A 135 22.80 -9.93 -13.61
C TRP A 135 21.58 -9.68 -14.52
N LEU A 136 21.65 -8.59 -15.29
CA LEU A 136 20.66 -8.18 -16.29
C LEU A 136 21.36 -8.03 -17.64
N TYR A 137 20.74 -8.49 -18.73
CA TYR A 137 21.34 -8.50 -20.07
C TYR A 137 20.70 -7.45 -20.99
N GLY A 138 21.39 -7.15 -22.10
CA GLY A 138 20.85 -6.40 -23.24
C GLY A 138 20.29 -5.01 -22.92
N THR A 139 20.70 -4.37 -21.82
CA THR A 139 20.01 -3.19 -21.30
C THR A 139 19.98 -2.04 -22.32
N ASN A 140 18.80 -1.77 -22.84
CA ASN A 140 18.53 -0.66 -23.74
C ASN A 140 18.02 0.53 -22.92
N PHE A 141 18.35 1.74 -23.35
CA PHE A 141 17.78 2.95 -22.80
C PHE A 141 16.84 3.56 -23.83
N ARG A 142 15.63 3.89 -23.37
CA ARG A 142 14.62 4.54 -24.18
C ARG A 142 14.28 5.85 -23.50
N GLY A 143 14.48 6.96 -24.19
CA GLY A 143 14.33 8.26 -23.55
C GLY A 143 13.99 9.38 -24.52
N GLY A 144 13.53 10.48 -23.92
CA GLY A 144 13.10 11.65 -24.67
C GLY A 144 11.91 11.31 -25.55
N TYR A 145 10.88 10.70 -24.94
CA TYR A 145 9.63 10.36 -25.59
C TYR A 145 9.13 11.55 -26.41
N ILE A 146 9.05 11.35 -27.71
CA ILE A 146 8.40 12.27 -28.63
C ILE A 146 7.05 11.60 -28.87
N GLY A 147 5.96 12.36 -28.70
CA GLY A 147 4.67 11.93 -29.24
C GLY A 147 4.76 11.46 -30.71
N ARG A 148 3.64 10.94 -31.20
CA ARG A 148 3.43 10.28 -32.50
C ARG A 148 4.31 10.75 -33.68
N ARG A 149 4.58 9.83 -34.62
CA ARG A 149 5.20 10.16 -35.93
C ARG A 149 4.29 11.15 -36.64
N GLY A 150 4.81 12.35 -36.91
CA GLY A 150 4.02 13.47 -37.46
C GLY A 150 3.41 13.20 -38.85
N ASP A 151 3.83 12.12 -39.52
CA ASP A 151 3.34 11.65 -40.81
C ASP A 151 2.22 10.61 -40.73
N GLU A 152 1.91 10.05 -39.55
CA GLU A 152 0.93 8.97 -39.39
C GLU A 152 -0.06 9.23 -38.23
N PRO A 153 -0.94 10.25 -38.37
CA PRO A 153 -1.86 10.71 -37.31
C PRO A 153 -2.96 9.71 -36.94
N TYR A 154 -2.96 8.50 -37.51
CA TYR A 154 -4.02 7.53 -37.29
C TYR A 154 -3.57 6.08 -37.09
N LEU A 155 -2.34 5.65 -37.41
CA LEU A 155 -1.94 4.23 -37.28
C LEU A 155 -1.97 3.65 -35.84
N PRO A 156 -2.13 2.32 -35.68
CA PRO A 156 -2.20 1.62 -34.39
C PRO A 156 -0.82 1.53 -33.71
N MET A 157 -0.52 2.53 -32.90
CA MET A 157 -0.01 2.52 -31.52
C MET A 157 0.97 1.46 -30.95
N SER A 158 1.84 0.82 -31.72
CA SER A 158 2.88 -0.06 -31.12
C SER A 158 4.31 0.50 -31.18
N VAL A 159 4.51 1.73 -31.66
CA VAL A 159 5.85 2.31 -31.78
C VAL A 159 5.90 3.66 -31.08
N ALA A 160 6.26 3.64 -29.80
CA ALA A 160 6.76 4.83 -29.13
C ALA A 160 7.97 5.38 -29.90
N LEU A 161 7.90 6.64 -30.33
CA LEU A 161 9.05 7.33 -30.88
C LEU A 161 9.88 7.87 -29.74
N TYR A 162 10.79 7.04 -29.27
CA TYR A 162 11.84 7.52 -28.41
C TYR A 162 12.80 8.34 -29.26
N GLY A 163 13.01 9.59 -28.86
CA GLY A 163 14.04 10.42 -29.47
C GLY A 163 15.45 9.85 -29.28
N ASP A 164 15.63 9.01 -28.25
CA ASP A 164 16.80 8.16 -28.03
C ASP A 164 16.34 6.72 -27.73
N ASN A 165 16.69 5.80 -28.62
CA ASN A 165 16.48 4.35 -28.44
C ASN A 165 17.83 3.61 -28.52
N GLY A 166 18.87 4.19 -27.92
CA GLY A 166 20.23 3.64 -27.91
C GLY A 166 20.57 2.92 -26.60
N GLY A 167 21.53 2.00 -26.67
CA GLY A 167 22.05 1.28 -25.51
C GLY A 167 22.69 2.16 -24.44
N MET A 168 22.94 1.57 -23.27
CA MET A 168 23.73 2.20 -22.20
C MET A 168 25.21 1.84 -22.32
N LYS A 169 26.07 2.70 -21.79
CA LYS A 169 27.52 2.45 -21.72
C LYS A 169 27.88 1.77 -20.39
N GLN A 170 28.94 0.97 -20.37
CA GLN A 170 29.39 0.29 -19.16
C GLN A 170 30.61 0.99 -18.55
N GLN A 171 30.57 1.24 -17.25
CA GLN A 171 31.74 1.69 -16.49
C GLN A 171 32.74 0.54 -16.30
N PRO A 172 34.06 0.79 -16.28
CA PRO A 172 35.01 -0.27 -15.98
C PRO A 172 34.71 -0.90 -14.60
N PRO A 173 34.76 -2.24 -14.46
CA PRO A 173 34.43 -2.90 -13.21
C PRO A 173 35.25 -2.35 -12.02
N GLY A 174 34.58 -2.13 -10.89
CA GLY A 174 35.18 -1.63 -9.64
C GLY A 174 35.41 -0.11 -9.60
N THR A 175 35.05 0.64 -10.64
CA THR A 175 35.24 2.11 -10.68
C THR A 175 34.20 2.92 -9.90
N LEU A 176 33.04 2.33 -9.62
CA LEU A 176 31.97 2.97 -8.87
C LEU A 176 31.33 1.98 -7.91
N LEU A 177 31.76 2.03 -6.64
CA LEU A 177 31.17 1.25 -5.56
C LEU A 177 29.82 1.86 -5.12
N LYS A 178 29.01 1.09 -4.38
CA LYS A 178 27.64 1.44 -3.99
C LYS A 178 27.53 2.79 -3.25
N ASP A 179 28.47 3.06 -2.35
CA ASP A 179 28.47 4.25 -1.50
C ASP A 179 29.31 5.41 -2.07
N GLN A 180 29.79 5.28 -3.30
CA GLN A 180 30.58 6.32 -3.96
C GLN A 180 29.71 7.15 -4.91
N GLU A 181 29.97 8.46 -4.89
CA GLU A 181 29.43 9.39 -5.89
C GLU A 181 30.27 9.33 -7.16
N LEU A 182 29.61 9.23 -8.31
CA LEU A 182 30.27 9.30 -9.60
C LEU A 182 30.64 10.76 -9.89
N LYS A 183 31.89 11.02 -10.28
CA LYS A 183 32.28 12.33 -10.81
C LYS A 183 31.53 12.58 -12.11
N THR A 184 30.61 13.56 -12.10
CA THR A 184 29.75 13.91 -13.23
C THR A 184 29.85 15.40 -13.57
N PRO A 185 29.64 15.80 -14.84
CA PRO A 185 29.46 14.95 -16.03
C PRO A 185 30.67 14.05 -16.32
N ILE A 186 30.46 12.92 -17.00
CA ILE A 186 31.53 11.94 -17.27
C ILE A 186 32.46 12.50 -18.35
N GLU A 187 33.73 12.65 -18.01
CA GLU A 187 34.79 13.03 -18.96
C GLU A 187 35.02 11.90 -19.96
N ASN A 188 35.06 12.23 -21.26
CA ASN A 188 35.20 11.26 -22.36
C ASN A 188 34.13 10.15 -22.37
N TYR A 189 32.89 10.46 -22.03
CA TYR A 189 31.76 9.52 -22.04
C TYR A 189 31.68 8.65 -23.31
N ASP A 190 31.92 9.25 -24.49
CA ASP A 190 31.85 8.54 -25.77
C ASP A 190 32.88 7.40 -25.91
N ALA A 191 33.98 7.46 -25.16
CA ALA A 191 35.01 6.43 -25.13
C ALA A 191 34.65 5.22 -24.26
N LEU A 192 33.59 5.29 -23.45
CA LEU A 192 33.13 4.14 -22.68
C LEU A 192 32.51 3.08 -23.62
N PRO A 193 32.75 1.78 -23.34
CA PRO A 193 32.22 0.70 -24.15
C PRO A 193 30.69 0.66 -24.07
N ASP A 194 30.04 0.39 -25.21
CA ASP A 194 28.60 0.14 -25.24
C ASP A 194 28.30 -1.25 -24.65
N ASN A 195 27.17 -1.38 -23.95
CA ASN A 195 26.66 -2.67 -23.48
C ASN A 195 25.96 -3.44 -24.62
N ASN A 196 26.71 -3.77 -25.68
CA ASN A 196 26.17 -4.38 -26.89
C ASN A 196 26.33 -5.92 -26.94
N SER A 197 26.74 -6.59 -25.85
CA SER A 197 27.03 -8.03 -25.92
C SER A 197 25.84 -8.90 -25.51
N PRO A 198 25.27 -9.72 -26.43
CA PRO A 198 24.66 -10.98 -26.04
C PRO A 198 25.77 -11.95 -25.58
N SER A 199 25.47 -12.84 -24.62
CA SER A 199 26.17 -14.10 -24.34
C SER A 199 27.50 -14.18 -23.55
N THR A 200 27.87 -13.26 -22.64
CA THR A 200 29.08 -13.49 -21.77
C THR A 200 28.88 -13.39 -20.26
N TYR A 201 27.72 -12.99 -19.75
CA TYR A 201 27.53 -12.85 -18.31
C TYR A 201 27.13 -14.16 -17.61
N ARG A 202 27.57 -14.25 -16.36
CA ARG A 202 27.83 -15.44 -15.54
C ARG A 202 26.56 -16.11 -14.99
N ASP A 203 26.76 -17.21 -14.26
CA ASP A 203 25.74 -17.94 -13.50
C ASP A 203 24.77 -16.99 -12.77
N LEU A 204 23.51 -16.95 -13.22
CA LEU A 204 22.44 -16.13 -12.67
C LEU A 204 22.02 -16.50 -11.24
N LYS A 205 22.66 -17.51 -10.64
CA LYS A 205 22.54 -17.88 -9.24
C LYS A 205 23.48 -17.10 -8.33
N VAL A 206 24.47 -16.40 -8.88
CA VAL A 206 25.45 -15.61 -8.12
C VAL A 206 25.13 -14.12 -8.27
N PRO A 207 24.90 -13.39 -7.16
CA PRO A 207 24.67 -11.95 -7.22
C PRO A 207 25.93 -11.20 -7.70
N LEU A 208 25.74 -9.98 -8.19
CA LEU A 208 26.83 -9.10 -8.62
C LEU A 208 27.72 -8.71 -7.43
N ALA A 209 29.04 -8.72 -7.62
CA ALA A 209 29.93 -8.02 -6.70
C ALA A 209 29.74 -6.51 -6.85
N ASP A 210 29.97 -5.76 -5.77
CA ASP A 210 29.79 -4.31 -5.79
C ASP A 210 30.69 -3.65 -6.85
N GLY A 211 30.11 -2.76 -7.65
CA GLY A 211 30.77 -2.09 -8.77
C GLY A 211 31.16 -2.99 -9.95
N GLU A 212 30.83 -4.29 -9.95
CA GLU A 212 31.18 -5.22 -11.03
C GLU A 212 30.45 -4.87 -12.34
N PHE A 213 29.20 -4.43 -12.23
CA PHE A 213 28.36 -4.09 -13.37
C PHE A 213 27.58 -2.81 -13.13
N VAL A 214 28.06 -1.72 -13.73
CA VAL A 214 27.48 -0.38 -13.61
C VAL A 214 27.28 0.19 -15.00
N LEU A 215 26.03 0.54 -15.30
CA LEU A 215 25.64 1.09 -16.58
C LEU A 215 25.39 2.60 -16.45
N VAL A 216 25.73 3.36 -17.49
CA VAL A 216 25.59 4.81 -17.51
C VAL A 216 25.02 5.32 -18.82
N LYS A 217 24.26 6.41 -18.74
CA LYS A 217 23.76 7.16 -19.89
C LYS A 217 23.93 8.66 -19.63
N GLN A 218 24.56 9.38 -20.56
CA GLN A 218 24.68 10.84 -20.48
C GLN A 218 23.78 11.51 -21.52
N ILE A 219 22.94 12.44 -21.08
CA ILE A 219 21.90 13.08 -21.86
C ILE A 219 22.12 14.59 -21.81
N THR A 220 22.26 15.20 -22.98
CA THR A 220 22.58 16.63 -23.13
C THR A 220 21.51 17.42 -23.88
N ARG A 221 20.61 16.72 -24.59
CA ARG A 221 19.59 17.32 -25.47
C ARG A 221 18.21 16.76 -25.15
N SER A 222 17.19 17.61 -25.23
CA SER A 222 15.79 17.18 -25.34
C SER A 222 15.47 16.88 -26.81
N PRO A 223 15.13 15.63 -27.16
CA PRO A 223 14.72 15.31 -28.52
C PRO A 223 13.40 16.00 -28.90
N ALA A 224 12.43 16.02 -27.99
CA ALA A 224 11.12 16.64 -28.22
C ALA A 224 11.21 18.14 -28.51
N LEU A 225 12.08 18.87 -27.80
CA LEU A 225 12.28 20.31 -27.99
C LEU A 225 13.39 20.63 -29.00
N ASN A 226 14.07 19.61 -29.52
CA ASN A 226 15.18 19.71 -30.45
C ASN A 226 16.28 20.71 -30.01
N ARG A 227 16.59 20.79 -28.71
CA ARG A 227 17.60 21.69 -28.12
C ARG A 227 18.27 21.10 -26.88
N ASP A 228 19.38 21.70 -26.44
CA ASP A 228 20.04 21.32 -25.19
C ASP A 228 19.06 21.37 -24.00
N LEU A 229 19.24 20.45 -23.04
CA LEU A 229 18.42 20.39 -21.82
C LEU A 229 18.59 21.66 -21.00
N ARG A 230 17.49 22.12 -20.40
CA ARG A 230 17.42 23.28 -19.52
C ARG A 230 16.57 22.96 -18.30
N GLU A 231 16.76 23.73 -17.24
CA GLU A 231 15.89 23.67 -16.07
C GLU A 231 14.42 23.86 -16.45
N GLY A 232 13.55 23.03 -15.87
CA GLY A 232 12.12 22.96 -16.15
C GLY A 232 11.73 21.94 -17.24
N ASP A 233 12.67 21.49 -18.07
CA ASP A 233 12.38 20.48 -19.10
C ASP A 233 11.94 19.15 -18.45
N LEU A 234 10.93 18.51 -19.04
CA LEU A 234 10.54 17.16 -18.67
C LEU A 234 11.30 16.16 -19.55
N TYR A 235 11.88 15.16 -18.92
CA TYR A 235 12.56 14.08 -19.59
C TYR A 235 12.01 12.74 -19.13
N GLU A 236 11.25 12.09 -20.00
CA GLU A 236 10.77 10.73 -19.80
C GLU A 236 11.80 9.71 -20.26
N PHE A 237 11.96 8.63 -19.50
CA PHE A 237 12.75 7.48 -19.90
C PHE A 237 12.23 6.16 -19.32
N GLU A 238 12.60 5.07 -19.98
CA GLU A 238 12.34 3.68 -19.61
C GLU A 238 13.62 2.88 -19.84
N LEU A 239 13.87 1.89 -18.99
CA LEU A 239 14.96 0.93 -19.15
C LEU A 239 14.40 -0.35 -19.78
N GLY A 240 14.88 -0.69 -20.98
CA GLY A 240 14.64 -2.01 -21.57
C GLY A 240 15.63 -2.98 -20.95
N ILE A 241 15.15 -3.95 -20.17
CA ILE A 241 16.00 -4.90 -19.44
C ILE A 241 15.72 -6.28 -20.03
N PHE A 242 16.71 -6.90 -20.67
CA PHE A 242 16.52 -8.17 -21.35
C PHE A 242 17.12 -9.28 -20.49
N LEU A 243 16.48 -10.45 -20.52
CA LEU A 243 16.99 -11.62 -19.84
C LEU A 243 17.53 -12.58 -20.87
N ASP A 244 18.59 -13.30 -20.51
CA ASP A 244 19.14 -14.37 -21.34
C ASP A 244 18.22 -15.60 -21.22
N GLY A 245 17.06 -15.53 -21.87
CA GLY A 245 16.01 -16.53 -21.82
C GLY A 245 15.12 -16.50 -23.05
N THR A 246 14.65 -17.67 -23.47
CA THR A 246 13.60 -17.80 -24.50
C THR A 246 12.24 -17.96 -23.83
N LYS A 247 11.16 -17.55 -24.51
CA LYS A 247 9.79 -17.69 -23.99
C LYS A 247 9.54 -19.15 -23.56
N GLY A 248 9.42 -19.40 -22.25
CA GLY A 248 9.22 -20.73 -21.67
C GLY A 248 10.41 -21.30 -20.88
N ASP A 249 11.55 -20.60 -20.81
CA ASP A 249 12.68 -20.97 -19.96
C ASP A 249 12.41 -20.69 -18.46
N GLU A 250 13.17 -21.32 -17.55
CA GLU A 250 13.16 -21.12 -16.09
C GLU A 250 13.40 -19.65 -15.68
N LEU A 251 13.84 -18.80 -16.59
CA LEU A 251 14.16 -17.40 -16.32
C LEU A 251 13.28 -16.41 -17.10
N GLY A 252 12.38 -16.88 -17.95
CA GLY A 252 11.45 -16.02 -18.71
C GLY A 252 11.86 -15.73 -20.16
N ARG A 253 11.22 -14.74 -20.78
CA ARG A 253 11.36 -14.39 -22.21
C ARG A 253 12.53 -13.43 -22.49
N PHE A 254 12.73 -13.04 -23.74
CA PHE A 254 13.85 -12.17 -24.10
C PHE A 254 13.64 -10.70 -23.69
N ASN A 255 12.44 -10.12 -23.90
CA ASN A 255 12.18 -8.69 -23.71
C ASN A 255 11.36 -8.37 -22.45
N TYR A 256 11.94 -7.56 -21.58
CA TYR A 256 11.26 -6.91 -20.45
C TYR A 256 11.64 -5.42 -20.37
N TYR A 257 10.86 -4.66 -19.61
CA TYR A 257 10.94 -3.20 -19.51
C TYR A 257 10.89 -2.74 -18.05
N SER A 258 11.09 -1.46 -17.77
CA SER A 258 10.88 -0.86 -16.46
C SER A 258 9.58 -0.08 -16.42
N ASP A 259 9.22 0.45 -15.26
CA ASP A 259 8.26 1.56 -15.20
C ASP A 259 8.80 2.77 -16.00
N ALA A 260 7.90 3.57 -16.59
CA ALA A 260 8.27 4.82 -17.25
C ALA A 260 8.44 5.92 -16.20
N LEU A 261 9.62 6.55 -16.23
CA LEU A 261 10.09 7.51 -15.24
C LEU A 261 10.12 8.89 -15.88
N VAL A 262 9.58 9.90 -15.20
CA VAL A 262 9.58 11.30 -15.66
C VAL A 262 10.41 12.13 -14.70
N TYR A 263 11.48 12.72 -15.22
CA TYR A 263 12.35 13.61 -14.46
C TYR A 263 12.12 15.06 -14.90
N ARG A 264 12.01 15.98 -13.94
CA ARG A 264 11.99 17.42 -14.21
C ARG A 264 13.40 17.97 -14.00
N VAL A 265 14.05 18.35 -15.09
CA VAL A 265 15.41 18.90 -15.08
C VAL A 265 15.47 20.13 -14.17
N GLY A 266 16.44 20.17 -13.27
CA GLY A 266 16.63 21.17 -12.23
C GLY A 266 15.80 20.94 -10.96
N SER A 267 15.08 19.82 -10.84
CA SER A 267 14.31 19.47 -9.64
C SER A 267 14.59 18.01 -9.25
N PRO A 268 15.03 17.73 -8.02
CA PRO A 268 15.30 16.35 -7.62
C PRO A 268 14.00 15.54 -7.47
N GLY A 269 14.10 14.23 -7.66
CA GLY A 269 12.99 13.29 -7.60
C GLY A 269 12.36 12.97 -8.95
N ILE A 270 11.75 11.80 -9.01
CA ILE A 270 10.88 11.39 -10.10
C ILE A 270 9.51 12.04 -9.89
N VAL A 271 8.92 12.52 -10.97
CA VAL A 271 7.63 13.21 -10.95
C VAL A 271 6.52 12.19 -11.22
N PRO A 272 5.53 12.03 -10.32
CA PRO A 272 4.30 11.32 -10.64
C PRO A 272 3.60 12.00 -11.82
N TRP A 273 3.24 11.22 -12.83
CA TRP A 273 2.79 11.73 -14.11
C TRP A 273 1.49 11.07 -14.55
N TYR A 274 0.78 11.76 -15.43
CA TYR A 274 -0.36 11.25 -16.19
C TYR A 274 -0.21 11.69 -17.65
N ARG A 275 -0.94 11.07 -18.56
CA ARG A 275 -1.06 11.55 -19.94
C ARG A 275 -1.94 12.80 -19.96
N GLY A 276 -1.30 13.98 -20.01
CA GLY A 276 -2.00 15.27 -20.02
C GLY A 276 -2.34 15.73 -21.43
N PRO A 277 -3.31 16.63 -21.65
CA PRO A 277 -3.83 17.00 -22.97
C PRO A 277 -2.73 17.36 -23.97
N CYS A 278 -2.78 16.83 -25.20
CA CYS A 278 -1.86 17.24 -26.27
C CYS A 278 -2.65 17.86 -27.44
N CYS A 279 -2.20 19.07 -27.81
CA CYS A 279 -2.52 19.86 -29.00
C CYS A 279 -3.75 19.44 -29.81
N ASP A 280 -4.93 20.05 -29.55
CA ASP A 280 -6.12 20.21 -30.40
C ASP A 280 -6.52 19.08 -31.40
N ALA A 281 -5.99 17.88 -31.21
CA ALA A 281 -6.08 16.77 -32.14
C ALA A 281 -6.99 15.72 -31.52
N PRO A 282 -7.81 15.04 -32.33
CA PRO A 282 -8.61 13.91 -31.87
C PRO A 282 -7.73 12.67 -31.63
N SER A 283 -6.65 12.79 -30.85
CA SER A 283 -5.76 11.71 -30.49
C SER A 283 -5.37 11.84 -29.02
N ILE A 284 -5.39 10.71 -28.31
CA ILE A 284 -5.05 10.65 -26.89
C ILE A 284 -3.63 11.19 -26.69
N PRO A 285 -3.41 12.05 -25.70
CA PRO A 285 -2.07 12.51 -25.42
C PRO A 285 -1.14 11.41 -24.99
N TRP A 286 0.09 11.54 -25.46
CA TRP A 286 1.17 10.69 -25.02
C TRP A 286 2.28 11.45 -24.31
N ASP A 287 2.22 12.78 -24.20
CA ASP A 287 3.22 13.50 -23.42
C ASP A 287 2.92 13.32 -21.93
N SER A 288 3.93 12.93 -21.17
CA SER A 288 3.83 12.85 -19.72
C SER A 288 3.70 14.24 -19.13
N THR A 289 2.59 14.47 -18.45
CA THR A 289 2.33 15.69 -17.69
C THR A 289 2.41 15.38 -16.19
N PRO A 290 3.07 16.22 -15.39
CA PRO A 290 3.09 16.09 -13.94
C PRO A 290 1.69 16.13 -13.35
N ILE A 291 1.38 15.18 -12.45
CA ILE A 291 0.14 15.23 -11.67
C ILE A 291 0.17 16.50 -10.79
N PRO A 292 -0.92 17.30 -10.74
CA PRO A 292 -0.94 18.52 -9.96
C PRO A 292 -0.84 18.22 -8.45
N ASP A 293 -0.23 19.12 -7.68
CA ASP A 293 0.00 18.93 -6.24
C ASP A 293 -1.28 18.57 -5.46
N SER A 294 -2.44 19.12 -5.87
CA SER A 294 -3.74 18.82 -5.23
C SER A 294 -4.23 17.38 -5.42
N ALA A 295 -3.71 16.65 -6.41
CA ALA A 295 -4.05 15.26 -6.70
C ALA A 295 -3.01 14.26 -6.17
N LEU A 296 -1.91 14.74 -5.57
CA LEU A 296 -0.86 13.91 -5.00
C LEU A 296 -1.28 13.32 -3.64
N ALA A 297 -2.17 12.33 -3.65
CA ALA A 297 -2.74 11.73 -2.44
C ALA A 297 -1.68 11.21 -1.45
N GLY A 298 -0.60 10.61 -1.96
CA GLY A 298 0.55 10.16 -1.17
C GLY A 298 1.68 11.18 -1.08
N GLY A 299 1.49 12.42 -1.52
CA GLY A 299 2.55 13.42 -1.64
C GLY A 299 3.49 13.16 -2.82
N LYS A 300 4.53 14.01 -2.95
CA LYS A 300 5.42 14.04 -4.12
C LYS A 300 6.21 12.75 -4.33
N MET A 301 6.58 12.07 -3.24
CA MET A 301 7.39 10.86 -3.32
C MET A 301 6.57 9.58 -3.29
N MET A 302 5.32 9.57 -2.80
CA MET A 302 4.58 8.31 -2.60
C MET A 302 3.24 8.25 -3.33
N THR A 303 2.97 9.20 -4.23
CA THR A 303 1.84 9.10 -5.17
C THR A 303 2.25 8.29 -6.42
N LEU A 304 1.40 7.36 -6.83
CA LEU A 304 1.56 6.63 -8.09
C LEU A 304 1.32 7.52 -9.30
N GLN A 305 1.96 7.18 -10.42
CA GLN A 305 1.59 7.65 -11.75
C GLN A 305 0.25 7.07 -12.21
N GLU A 306 -0.28 7.58 -13.31
CA GLU A 306 -1.45 7.03 -14.00
C GLU A 306 -1.28 5.53 -14.32
N ASP A 307 -2.30 4.71 -14.04
CA ASP A 307 -2.30 3.29 -14.43
C ASP A 307 -2.58 3.13 -15.94
N THR A 308 -1.51 3.03 -16.69
CA THR A 308 -1.50 2.79 -18.14
C THR A 308 -1.57 1.31 -18.50
N SER A 309 -1.49 0.40 -17.52
CA SER A 309 -1.42 -1.05 -17.77
C SER A 309 -2.78 -1.67 -18.09
N GLY A 310 -3.87 -1.03 -17.65
CA GLY A 310 -5.23 -1.56 -17.74
C GLY A 310 -5.53 -2.65 -16.69
N PHE A 311 -4.62 -2.88 -15.73
CA PHE A 311 -4.78 -3.86 -14.65
C PHE A 311 -5.10 -3.18 -13.31
N THR A 312 -6.16 -2.36 -13.27
CA THR A 312 -6.51 -1.52 -12.10
C THR A 312 -6.63 -2.25 -10.77
N HIS A 313 -6.87 -3.56 -10.78
CA HIS A 313 -6.91 -4.41 -9.59
C HIS A 313 -5.56 -4.56 -8.87
N ILE A 314 -4.43 -4.18 -9.47
CA ILE A 314 -3.09 -4.27 -8.86
C ILE A 314 -2.53 -2.92 -8.39
N ASN A 315 -3.30 -1.83 -8.52
CA ASN A 315 -2.86 -0.49 -8.14
C ASN A 315 -2.41 -0.44 -6.68
N PHE A 316 -3.03 -1.22 -5.81
CA PHE A 316 -2.71 -1.24 -4.38
C PHE A 316 -1.46 -2.06 -4.04
N MET A 317 -0.80 -2.68 -5.03
CA MET A 317 0.40 -3.50 -4.87
C MET A 317 1.66 -2.84 -5.45
N GLN A 318 1.59 -1.56 -5.81
CA GLN A 318 2.69 -0.85 -6.46
C GLN A 318 3.54 -0.06 -5.45
N ALA A 319 4.85 -0.07 -5.66
CA ALA A 319 5.77 0.88 -5.07
C ALA A 319 5.70 2.21 -5.84
N SER A 320 6.10 3.30 -5.20
CA SER A 320 6.28 4.58 -5.88
C SER A 320 7.48 4.55 -6.82
N LEU A 321 7.46 5.37 -7.88
CA LEU A 321 8.62 5.63 -8.72
C LEU A 321 9.79 6.32 -7.97
N ASN A 322 9.54 6.83 -6.76
CA ASN A 322 10.58 7.37 -5.87
C ASN A 322 11.02 6.41 -4.76
N ILE A 323 10.60 5.14 -4.78
CA ILE A 323 11.13 4.15 -3.83
C ILE A 323 12.66 4.19 -3.85
N ALA A 324 13.31 4.20 -2.69
CA ALA A 324 14.76 4.23 -2.66
C ALA A 324 15.33 2.95 -3.29
N GLY A 325 16.44 3.04 -4.05
CA GLY A 325 17.08 1.84 -4.65
C GLY A 325 17.39 0.75 -3.62
N ARG A 326 17.84 1.16 -2.43
CA ARG A 326 18.08 0.23 -1.32
C ARG A 326 16.83 -0.53 -0.84
N ASN A 327 15.63 -0.03 -1.09
CA ASN A 327 14.38 -0.59 -0.59
C ASN A 327 13.62 -1.43 -1.64
N ILE A 328 13.91 -1.29 -2.94
CA ILE A 328 13.08 -1.96 -3.98
C ILE A 328 13.12 -3.50 -3.89
N GLN A 329 14.25 -4.09 -3.53
CA GLN A 329 14.37 -5.55 -3.39
C GLN A 329 13.66 -6.07 -2.14
N ALA A 330 13.81 -5.38 -1.01
CA ALA A 330 13.06 -5.69 0.21
C ALA A 330 11.55 -5.56 -0.04
N PHE A 331 11.11 -4.56 -0.80
CA PHE A 331 9.73 -4.41 -1.21
C PHE A 331 9.22 -5.61 -2.03
N THR A 332 9.98 -6.09 -3.02
CA THR A 332 9.56 -7.25 -3.83
C THR A 332 9.58 -8.54 -3.02
N GLU A 333 10.57 -8.77 -2.17
CA GLU A 333 10.63 -9.94 -1.28
C GLU A 333 9.50 -9.93 -0.23
N GLY A 334 9.20 -8.75 0.33
CA GLY A 334 8.08 -8.56 1.24
C GLY A 334 6.73 -8.83 0.60
N ARG A 335 6.52 -8.35 -0.64
CA ARG A 335 5.34 -8.70 -1.44
C ARG A 335 5.22 -10.21 -1.59
N ARG A 336 6.34 -10.88 -1.88
CA ARG A 336 6.35 -12.34 -2.05
C ARG A 336 5.84 -13.03 -0.79
N LEU A 337 6.33 -12.64 0.39
CA LEU A 337 5.94 -13.21 1.67
C LEU A 337 4.46 -12.94 2.02
N ILE A 338 3.94 -11.73 1.79
CA ILE A 338 2.51 -11.39 2.02
C ILE A 338 1.58 -12.32 1.23
N HIS A 339 2.01 -12.73 0.05
CA HIS A 339 1.27 -13.56 -0.89
C HIS A 339 1.55 -15.06 -0.74
N THR A 340 2.33 -15.44 0.28
CA THR A 340 2.70 -16.82 0.55
C THR A 340 1.89 -17.39 1.71
N SER A 341 1.43 -18.63 1.54
CA SER A 341 0.82 -19.42 2.60
C SER A 341 1.85 -19.83 3.64
N PHE A 342 1.62 -19.46 4.90
CA PHE A 342 2.43 -19.90 6.04
C PHE A 342 2.14 -21.35 6.47
N LEU A 343 1.19 -22.02 5.82
CA LEU A 343 0.95 -23.46 5.98
C LEU A 343 1.76 -24.26 4.94
N THR A 344 1.61 -23.90 3.67
CA THR A 344 2.04 -24.74 2.54
C THR A 344 3.24 -24.18 1.79
N GLY A 345 3.65 -22.93 2.07
CA GLY A 345 4.68 -22.21 1.31
C GLY A 345 4.25 -21.83 -0.11
N GLY A 346 3.05 -22.26 -0.54
CA GLY A 346 2.47 -21.93 -1.83
C GLY A 346 2.25 -20.43 -1.97
N HIS A 347 2.51 -19.91 -3.16
CA HIS A 347 2.38 -18.49 -3.47
C HIS A 347 1.13 -18.26 -4.32
N HIS A 348 0.40 -17.18 -4.05
CA HIS A 348 -0.87 -16.89 -4.71
C HIS A 348 -0.70 -16.69 -6.23
N GLU A 349 0.40 -16.05 -6.67
CA GLU A 349 0.65 -15.88 -8.10
C GLU A 349 1.29 -17.12 -8.77
N PRO A 350 0.72 -17.60 -9.89
CA PRO A 350 1.20 -18.79 -10.57
C PRO A 350 2.60 -18.60 -11.16
N GLY A 351 3.33 -19.70 -11.34
CA GLY A 351 4.66 -19.70 -11.96
C GLY A 351 5.83 -19.43 -11.02
N ASN A 352 5.57 -19.16 -9.73
CA ASN A 352 6.61 -18.95 -8.72
C ASN A 352 6.85 -20.21 -7.87
N PRO A 353 8.12 -20.52 -7.52
CA PRO A 353 8.42 -21.64 -6.63
C PRO A 353 7.92 -21.35 -5.19
N PRO A 354 7.46 -22.38 -4.46
CA PRO A 354 7.07 -22.25 -3.06
C PRO A 354 8.19 -21.66 -2.20
N VAL A 355 7.83 -20.85 -1.22
CA VAL A 355 8.76 -20.34 -0.21
C VAL A 355 8.84 -21.38 0.91
N THR A 356 9.77 -22.33 0.76
CA THR A 356 9.92 -23.45 1.70
C THR A 356 10.15 -23.01 3.14
N ALA A 357 10.84 -21.88 3.34
CA ALA A 357 11.07 -21.29 4.66
C ALA A 357 9.78 -20.83 5.38
N ALA A 358 8.71 -20.55 4.63
CA ALA A 358 7.41 -20.15 5.17
C ALA A 358 6.47 -21.34 5.42
N MET A 359 6.83 -22.56 5.01
CA MET A 359 6.01 -23.76 5.22
C MET A 359 5.91 -24.12 6.71
N ASN A 360 4.74 -24.59 7.15
CA ASN A 360 4.47 -25.07 8.51
C ASN A 360 4.83 -24.05 9.61
N LYS A 361 4.60 -22.76 9.35
CA LYS A 361 4.83 -21.65 10.28
C LYS A 361 3.57 -21.14 10.95
N ALA A 362 2.41 -21.36 10.36
CA ALA A 362 1.13 -21.06 10.99
C ALA A 362 0.76 -22.16 11.99
N GLY A 363 0.40 -21.73 13.21
CA GLY A 363 -0.13 -22.61 14.25
C GLY A 363 -1.51 -23.19 13.94
N PRO A 364 -2.07 -24.00 14.86
CA PRO A 364 -3.31 -24.74 14.62
C PRO A 364 -4.59 -23.88 14.68
N ARG A 365 -4.48 -22.56 14.89
CA ARG A 365 -5.59 -21.61 14.91
C ARG A 365 -5.25 -20.44 14.00
N PHE A 366 -6.06 -20.24 12.96
CA PHE A 366 -5.85 -19.20 11.96
C PHE A 366 -7.16 -18.87 11.24
N GLN A 367 -7.25 -17.64 10.78
CA GLN A 367 -8.33 -17.08 9.98
C GLN A 367 -8.08 -17.31 8.49
N GLN A 368 -6.85 -17.04 8.05
CA GLN A 368 -6.32 -17.38 6.73
C GLN A 368 -4.84 -17.76 6.82
N ALA A 369 -4.32 -18.40 5.77
CA ALA A 369 -2.93 -18.86 5.73
C ALA A 369 -1.98 -17.88 5.04
N SER A 370 -2.47 -16.91 4.28
CA SER A 370 -1.69 -15.81 3.72
C SER A 370 -2.35 -14.47 4.00
N CYS A 371 -1.58 -13.38 3.98
CA CYS A 371 -2.10 -12.05 4.27
C CYS A 371 -3.10 -11.60 3.19
N ILE A 372 -2.85 -11.94 1.92
CA ILE A 372 -3.66 -11.53 0.77
C ILE A 372 -5.05 -12.19 0.75
N ASP A 373 -5.24 -13.34 1.42
CA ASP A 373 -6.55 -14.01 1.52
C ASP A 373 -7.58 -13.17 2.29
N CYS A 374 -7.12 -12.36 3.25
CA CYS A 374 -7.94 -11.33 3.91
C CYS A 374 -7.85 -10.01 3.14
N HIS A 375 -6.65 -9.57 2.76
CA HIS A 375 -6.41 -8.31 2.05
C HIS A 375 -6.42 -8.50 0.54
N VAL A 376 -7.57 -8.88 -0.04
CA VAL A 376 -7.69 -9.24 -1.48
C VAL A 376 -7.09 -8.15 -2.38
N ASN A 377 -5.99 -8.47 -3.08
CA ASN A 377 -5.20 -7.52 -3.90
C ASN A 377 -4.74 -6.25 -3.13
N ASN A 378 -4.36 -6.39 -1.85
CA ASN A 378 -4.12 -5.31 -0.88
C ASN A 378 -5.35 -4.42 -0.60
N GLY A 379 -6.52 -4.83 -1.09
CA GLY A 379 -7.80 -4.17 -0.90
C GLY A 379 -8.49 -4.58 0.39
N LYS A 380 -9.80 -4.33 0.43
CA LYS A 380 -10.64 -4.51 1.62
C LYS A 380 -11.39 -5.84 1.55
N SER A 381 -11.46 -6.56 2.67
CA SER A 381 -12.32 -7.75 2.76
C SER A 381 -13.79 -7.38 2.85
N SER A 382 -14.68 -8.29 2.45
CA SER A 382 -16.12 -8.04 2.49
C SER A 382 -16.90 -9.32 2.78
N PRO A 383 -17.97 -9.23 3.58
CA PRO A 383 -18.74 -10.40 3.95
C PRO A 383 -19.60 -10.91 2.78
N ALA A 384 -19.74 -12.24 2.71
CA ALA A 384 -20.72 -12.91 1.86
C ALA A 384 -21.86 -13.51 2.70
N LEU A 385 -23.07 -13.49 2.16
CA LEU A 385 -24.24 -14.08 2.83
C LEU A 385 -24.08 -15.62 2.91
N ASN A 386 -24.39 -16.20 4.06
CA ASN A 386 -24.32 -17.64 4.36
C ASN A 386 -22.91 -18.27 4.24
N ALA A 387 -21.86 -17.46 4.11
CA ALA A 387 -20.47 -17.90 4.15
C ALA A 387 -19.85 -17.65 5.54
N PRO A 388 -18.87 -18.47 5.97
CA PRO A 388 -18.02 -18.13 7.10
C PRO A 388 -17.37 -16.77 6.91
N LEU A 389 -17.20 -16.01 7.98
CA LEU A 389 -16.51 -14.72 7.94
C LEU A 389 -14.98 -14.89 7.96
N SER A 390 -14.46 -15.91 7.27
CA SER A 390 -13.05 -16.33 7.29
C SER A 390 -12.07 -15.32 6.69
N THR A 391 -12.53 -14.23 6.07
CA THR A 391 -11.70 -13.12 5.55
C THR A 391 -11.78 -11.86 6.42
N MET A 392 -12.43 -11.95 7.57
CA MET A 392 -12.68 -10.86 8.51
C MET A 392 -12.22 -11.27 9.90
N VAL A 393 -11.74 -10.31 10.69
CA VAL A 393 -11.38 -10.56 12.09
C VAL A 393 -12.66 -10.54 12.93
N VAL A 394 -12.82 -11.55 13.79
CA VAL A 394 -13.94 -11.63 14.73
C VAL A 394 -13.38 -11.70 16.15
N LEU A 395 -13.56 -10.61 16.89
CA LEU A 395 -13.10 -10.48 18.27
C LEU A 395 -14.18 -11.01 19.21
N THR A 396 -13.77 -11.75 20.24
CA THR A 396 -14.68 -12.32 21.24
C THR A 396 -14.19 -12.09 22.65
N ALA A 397 -15.14 -11.91 23.57
CA ALA A 397 -14.86 -11.77 24.98
C ALA A 397 -16.08 -12.09 25.83
N ASP A 398 -15.81 -12.34 27.10
CA ASP A 398 -16.78 -12.38 28.20
C ASP A 398 -16.61 -11.15 29.10
N VAL A 399 -17.48 -11.03 30.09
CA VAL A 399 -17.34 -10.06 31.18
C VAL A 399 -17.26 -10.80 32.50
N ASP A 400 -16.31 -10.42 33.34
CA ASP A 400 -16.24 -10.93 34.71
C ASP A 400 -17.30 -10.28 35.62
N ASP A 401 -17.37 -10.72 36.88
CA ASP A 401 -18.34 -10.21 37.86
C ASP A 401 -18.19 -8.70 38.16
N THR A 402 -17.05 -8.09 37.79
CA THR A 402 -16.79 -6.66 37.93
C THR A 402 -17.17 -5.87 36.67
N GLY A 403 -17.61 -6.55 35.61
CA GLY A 403 -17.91 -5.98 34.31
C GLY A 403 -16.67 -5.76 33.44
N LYS A 404 -15.49 -6.25 33.85
CA LYS A 404 -14.26 -6.13 33.08
C LYS A 404 -14.24 -7.16 31.96
N LEU A 405 -13.76 -6.74 30.79
CA LEU A 405 -13.57 -7.61 29.65
C LEU A 405 -12.53 -8.70 29.96
N VAL A 406 -12.90 -9.95 29.75
CA VAL A 406 -12.01 -11.12 29.84
C VAL A 406 -12.15 -11.95 28.56
N PRO A 407 -11.13 -12.73 28.15
CA PRO A 407 -11.26 -13.58 26.96
C PRO A 407 -12.48 -14.51 27.06
N ASP A 408 -13.18 -14.76 25.94
CA ASP A 408 -14.32 -15.70 25.91
C ASP A 408 -13.81 -17.08 26.38
N SER A 409 -14.50 -17.68 27.34
CA SER A 409 -14.06 -18.95 27.95
C SER A 409 -13.97 -20.12 26.95
N ARG A 410 -14.67 -20.04 25.82
CA ARG A 410 -14.70 -21.05 24.75
C ARG A 410 -13.68 -20.73 23.67
N PHE A 411 -13.59 -19.47 23.25
CA PHE A 411 -12.86 -19.09 22.03
C PHE A 411 -11.60 -18.25 22.29
N GLY A 412 -11.43 -17.72 23.49
CA GLY A 412 -10.42 -16.71 23.79
C GLY A 412 -10.81 -15.35 23.22
N GLY A 413 -9.81 -14.60 22.77
CA GLY A 413 -10.00 -13.25 22.23
C GLY A 413 -10.51 -13.22 20.77
N HIS A 414 -10.50 -14.35 20.06
CA HIS A 414 -10.75 -14.41 18.63
C HIS A 414 -11.54 -15.66 18.20
N LEU A 415 -12.33 -15.52 17.14
CA LEU A 415 -12.97 -16.62 16.42
C LEU A 415 -12.23 -16.90 15.12
N TRP A 416 -11.50 -18.00 15.10
CA TRP A 416 -10.80 -18.49 13.90
C TRP A 416 -11.69 -19.40 13.07
N GLN A 417 -11.70 -19.14 11.78
CA GLN A 417 -12.64 -19.74 10.82
C GLN A 417 -11.94 -20.33 9.58
N GLY A 418 -10.61 -20.35 9.56
CA GLY A 418 -9.81 -20.75 8.40
C GLY A 418 -9.83 -22.26 8.12
N VAL A 419 -9.99 -22.61 6.85
CA VAL A 419 -9.83 -23.98 6.34
C VAL A 419 -9.03 -23.91 5.04
N VAL A 420 -7.91 -24.63 4.99
CA VAL A 420 -7.06 -24.72 3.79
C VAL A 420 -6.95 -26.19 3.38
N ASN A 421 -7.22 -26.47 2.11
CA ASN A 421 -7.06 -27.80 1.52
C ASN A 421 -5.84 -27.77 0.59
N ASP A 422 -4.86 -28.64 0.85
CA ASP A 422 -3.66 -28.80 0.04
C ASP A 422 -3.47 -30.28 -0.32
N GLY A 423 -3.84 -30.64 -1.55
CA GLY A 423 -3.86 -32.03 -2.01
C GLY A 423 -4.75 -32.91 -1.15
N LYS A 424 -4.14 -33.80 -0.35
CA LYS A 424 -4.84 -34.71 0.58
C LYS A 424 -4.86 -34.20 2.03
N THR A 425 -4.14 -33.12 2.32
CA THR A 425 -4.04 -32.54 3.65
C THR A 425 -5.09 -31.45 3.79
N GLN A 426 -5.87 -31.50 4.88
CA GLN A 426 -6.76 -30.42 5.28
C GLN A 426 -6.24 -29.81 6.57
N TYR A 427 -5.97 -28.52 6.53
CA TYR A 427 -5.68 -27.71 7.69
C TYR A 427 -6.99 -27.06 8.15
N ASP A 428 -7.46 -27.42 9.33
CA ASP A 428 -8.69 -26.88 9.92
C ASP A 428 -8.33 -26.05 11.15
N GLY A 429 -8.24 -24.73 10.98
CA GLY A 429 -7.91 -23.77 12.03
C GLY A 429 -9.14 -23.33 12.84
N ARG A 430 -10.32 -23.88 12.56
CA ARG A 430 -11.58 -23.41 13.13
C ARG A 430 -11.76 -23.78 14.58
N ASN A 431 -12.21 -22.84 15.40
CA ASN A 431 -12.82 -23.12 16.71
C ASN A 431 -14.36 -23.03 16.65
N ALA A 432 -14.91 -22.14 15.82
CA ALA A 432 -16.34 -22.06 15.49
C ALA A 432 -16.52 -21.46 14.09
N VAL A 433 -17.78 -21.30 13.65
CA VAL A 433 -18.12 -20.69 12.35
C VAL A 433 -19.18 -19.62 12.57
N LEU A 434 -18.83 -18.36 12.31
CA LEU A 434 -19.74 -17.22 12.32
C LEU A 434 -20.14 -16.88 10.89
N LYS A 435 -21.44 -16.67 10.66
CA LYS A 435 -21.99 -16.32 9.33
C LYS A 435 -22.98 -15.19 9.46
N ILE A 436 -23.13 -14.41 8.39
CA ILE A 436 -24.31 -13.55 8.21
C ILE A 436 -25.37 -14.39 7.48
N THR A 437 -26.51 -14.67 8.12
CA THR A 437 -27.59 -15.49 7.54
C THR A 437 -28.67 -14.66 6.87
N ALA A 438 -28.84 -13.42 7.31
CA ALA A 438 -29.78 -12.47 6.77
C ALA A 438 -29.30 -11.04 7.09
N TYR A 439 -29.98 -10.06 6.51
CA TYR A 439 -29.86 -8.67 6.93
C TYR A 439 -31.24 -8.17 7.38
N ARG A 440 -31.27 -7.44 8.50
CA ARG A 440 -32.44 -6.64 8.88
C ARG A 440 -32.42 -5.36 8.08
N GLU A 441 -33.45 -5.14 7.28
CA GLU A 441 -33.64 -3.89 6.55
C GLU A 441 -34.14 -2.79 7.49
N ILE A 442 -33.55 -1.61 7.37
CA ILE A 442 -33.91 -0.41 8.13
C ILE A 442 -34.35 0.64 7.11
N PRO A 443 -35.66 0.85 6.91
CA PRO A 443 -36.16 1.85 5.99
C PRO A 443 -35.93 3.26 6.54
N GLY A 444 -35.63 4.19 5.65
CA GLY A 444 -35.53 5.61 5.95
C GLY A 444 -35.98 6.46 4.77
N GLN A 445 -36.10 7.76 5.02
CA GLN A 445 -36.47 8.73 3.99
C GLN A 445 -35.59 9.98 4.07
N TYR A 446 -35.30 10.53 2.91
CA TYR A 446 -34.78 11.88 2.72
C TYR A 446 -35.88 12.92 3.01
N PRO A 447 -35.53 14.18 3.32
CA PRO A 447 -36.52 15.24 3.55
C PRO A 447 -37.45 15.50 2.36
N ASP A 448 -37.02 15.15 1.14
CA ASP A 448 -37.83 15.22 -0.09
C ASP A 448 -38.82 14.05 -0.26
N GLY A 449 -38.86 13.11 0.69
CA GLY A 449 -39.69 11.91 0.67
C GLY A 449 -39.09 10.72 -0.07
N THR A 450 -37.93 10.87 -0.72
CA THR A 450 -37.23 9.76 -1.39
C THR A 450 -36.83 8.71 -0.35
N ALA A 451 -37.21 7.45 -0.56
CA ALA A 451 -36.87 6.36 0.34
C ALA A 451 -35.43 5.88 0.16
N TYR A 452 -34.83 5.38 1.24
CA TYR A 452 -33.59 4.60 1.24
C TYR A 452 -33.73 3.43 2.23
N THR A 453 -32.88 2.42 2.09
CA THR A 453 -32.87 1.26 2.99
C THR A 453 -31.44 0.96 3.42
N LEU A 454 -31.19 0.98 4.73
CA LEU A 454 -29.96 0.49 5.33
C LEU A 454 -30.13 -0.99 5.71
N GLN A 455 -29.02 -1.68 5.96
CA GLN A 455 -29.04 -3.09 6.31
C GLN A 455 -28.12 -3.38 7.49
N GLU A 456 -28.60 -4.19 8.43
CA GLU A 456 -27.85 -4.61 9.60
C GLU A 456 -27.69 -6.14 9.59
N PRO A 457 -26.47 -6.65 9.78
CA PRO A 457 -26.21 -8.08 9.66
C PRO A 457 -26.87 -8.88 10.81
N ILE A 458 -27.50 -10.00 10.45
CA ILE A 458 -27.98 -11.01 11.42
C ILE A 458 -26.98 -12.16 11.40
N TYR A 459 -26.31 -12.37 12.53
CA TYR A 459 -25.30 -13.41 12.66
C TYR A 459 -25.87 -14.73 13.17
N SER A 460 -25.26 -15.84 12.74
CA SER A 460 -25.41 -17.16 13.36
C SER A 460 -24.05 -17.75 13.69
N LEU A 461 -23.92 -18.38 14.85
CA LEU A 461 -22.70 -19.07 15.28
C LEU A 461 -22.98 -20.58 15.37
N THR A 462 -22.05 -21.38 14.83
CA THR A 462 -22.08 -22.84 14.98
C THR A 462 -20.72 -23.38 15.40
N ASP A 463 -20.69 -24.59 15.97
CA ASP A 463 -19.45 -25.34 16.09
C ASP A 463 -18.92 -25.81 14.72
N ARG A 464 -17.80 -26.54 14.73
CA ARG A 464 -17.16 -27.09 13.52
C ARG A 464 -18.03 -28.11 12.78
N MET A 465 -19.00 -28.73 13.45
CA MET A 465 -19.93 -29.72 12.90
C MET A 465 -21.26 -29.09 12.44
N GLY A 466 -21.42 -27.78 12.58
CA GLY A 466 -22.63 -27.05 12.19
C GLY A 466 -23.74 -27.05 13.25
N LYS A 467 -23.45 -27.47 14.49
CA LYS A 467 -24.41 -27.37 15.58
C LYS A 467 -24.49 -25.92 16.08
N PRO A 468 -25.69 -25.35 16.27
CA PRO A 468 -25.85 -23.98 16.78
C PRO A 468 -25.16 -23.75 18.13
N LEU A 469 -24.55 -22.58 18.29
CA LEU A 469 -23.95 -22.08 19.53
C LEU A 469 -24.54 -20.71 19.88
N GLU A 470 -24.58 -20.41 21.18
CA GLU A 470 -24.88 -19.06 21.67
C GLU A 470 -23.77 -18.08 21.29
N MET A 471 -24.16 -16.84 20.94
CA MET A 471 -23.21 -15.77 20.64
C MET A 471 -22.34 -15.42 21.85
N PRO A 472 -21.08 -14.98 21.64
CA PRO A 472 -20.25 -14.42 22.71
C PRO A 472 -20.93 -13.25 23.41
N ALA A 473 -20.69 -13.08 24.70
CA ALA A 473 -21.27 -11.97 25.47
C ALA A 473 -20.78 -10.59 24.95
N ARG A 474 -19.56 -10.56 24.38
CA ARG A 474 -18.94 -9.40 23.74
C ARG A 474 -18.35 -9.85 22.40
N MET A 475 -18.68 -9.14 21.32
CA MET A 475 -18.22 -9.50 19.98
C MET A 475 -18.05 -8.26 19.10
N SER A 476 -17.03 -8.28 18.26
CA SER A 476 -16.85 -7.31 17.19
C SER A 476 -16.41 -7.98 15.90
N VAL A 477 -16.83 -7.43 14.76
CA VAL A 477 -16.59 -7.97 13.42
C VAL A 477 -15.90 -6.91 12.57
N HIS A 478 -14.68 -7.21 12.14
CA HIS A 478 -13.79 -6.28 11.46
C HIS A 478 -13.37 -6.82 10.08
N THR A 479 -13.72 -6.09 9.04
CA THR A 479 -13.16 -6.25 7.70
C THR A 479 -11.67 -5.91 7.72
N ALA A 480 -10.88 -6.60 6.90
CA ALA A 480 -9.51 -6.21 6.64
C ALA A 480 -9.51 -4.87 5.87
N PRO A 481 -8.84 -3.81 6.35
CA PRO A 481 -8.75 -2.55 5.61
C PRO A 481 -7.81 -2.68 4.41
N HIS A 482 -7.94 -1.78 3.42
CA HIS A 482 -6.95 -1.70 2.34
C HIS A 482 -5.61 -1.16 2.88
N MET A 483 -4.50 -1.56 2.27
CA MET A 483 -3.15 -1.42 2.85
C MET A 483 -2.34 -0.22 2.32
N VAL A 484 -2.84 0.51 1.32
CA VAL A 484 -2.08 1.61 0.70
C VAL A 484 -1.80 2.75 1.68
N GLY A 485 -0.58 3.28 1.64
CA GLY A 485 -0.17 4.45 2.41
C GLY A 485 0.00 4.24 3.93
N MET A 486 0.05 3.00 4.42
CA MET A 486 0.23 2.73 5.86
C MET A 486 1.50 3.38 6.44
N GLY A 487 2.63 3.32 5.74
CA GLY A 487 3.86 3.98 6.17
C GLY A 487 3.77 5.51 6.21
N LEU A 488 3.00 6.12 5.31
CA LEU A 488 2.74 7.58 5.35
C LEU A 488 1.95 7.96 6.61
N LEU A 489 0.95 7.14 7.00
CA LEU A 489 0.15 7.37 8.22
C LEU A 489 0.98 7.15 9.50
N GLU A 490 1.91 6.20 9.49
CA GLU A 490 2.91 6.01 10.55
C GLU A 490 3.84 7.22 10.67
N ALA A 491 4.26 7.78 9.53
CA ALA A 491 5.16 8.92 9.47
C ALA A 491 4.55 10.26 9.89
N VAL A 492 3.22 10.36 10.10
CA VAL A 492 2.58 11.57 10.65
C VAL A 492 2.96 11.75 12.13
N PRO A 493 3.57 12.88 12.55
CA PRO A 493 3.93 13.09 13.96
C PRO A 493 2.73 13.02 14.91
N GLU A 494 2.89 12.37 16.07
CA GLU A 494 1.82 12.28 17.09
C GLU A 494 1.38 13.66 17.58
N SER A 495 2.30 14.62 17.70
CA SER A 495 2.00 16.01 18.03
C SER A 495 0.99 16.67 17.08
N GLN A 496 0.97 16.26 15.80
CA GLN A 496 -0.03 16.74 14.86
C GLN A 496 -1.42 16.12 15.14
N LEU A 497 -1.48 14.82 15.44
CA LEU A 497 -2.73 14.16 15.82
C LEU A 497 -3.29 14.74 17.13
N LYS A 498 -2.42 15.03 18.10
CA LYS A 498 -2.78 15.74 19.33
C LYS A 498 -3.32 17.13 19.04
N ALA A 499 -2.68 17.89 18.15
CA ALA A 499 -3.16 19.22 17.77
C ALA A 499 -4.54 19.16 17.12
N LEU A 500 -4.83 18.15 16.29
CA LEU A 500 -6.16 17.91 15.73
C LEU A 500 -7.19 17.59 16.83
N ALA A 501 -6.84 16.71 17.78
CA ALA A 501 -7.70 16.37 18.91
C ALA A 501 -8.03 17.61 19.76
N ASP A 502 -7.02 18.43 20.08
CA ASP A 502 -7.21 19.66 20.85
C ASP A 502 -8.03 20.71 20.11
N ALA A 503 -7.81 20.88 18.79
CA ALA A 503 -8.61 21.78 17.96
C ALA A 503 -10.08 21.36 17.88
N SER A 504 -10.35 20.05 17.90
CA SER A 504 -11.71 19.50 17.82
C SER A 504 -12.56 19.72 19.09
N ARG A 505 -11.95 20.07 20.25
CA ARG A 505 -12.66 20.23 21.55
C ARG A 505 -13.78 21.27 21.54
N HIS A 506 -13.73 22.21 20.59
CA HIS A 506 -14.72 23.27 20.42
C HIS A 506 -15.46 23.16 19.09
N ASP A 507 -15.49 21.98 18.48
CA ASP A 507 -16.26 21.74 17.27
C ASP A 507 -17.75 22.02 17.52
N ALA A 508 -18.35 22.83 16.65
CA ALA A 508 -19.71 23.33 16.82
C ALA A 508 -20.79 22.22 16.73
N ASP A 509 -20.48 21.11 16.05
CA ASP A 509 -21.39 19.96 15.93
C ASP A 509 -21.07 18.88 16.98
N GLY A 510 -20.05 19.09 17.81
CA GLY A 510 -19.59 18.12 18.81
C GLY A 510 -18.73 16.99 18.23
N ALA A 511 -18.14 17.18 17.04
CA ALA A 511 -17.18 16.23 16.46
C ALA A 511 -15.82 16.33 17.17
N VAL A 512 -15.77 15.84 18.40
CA VAL A 512 -14.58 15.88 19.28
C VAL A 512 -13.82 14.56 19.18
N GLY A 513 -12.66 14.59 18.54
CA GLY A 513 -11.79 13.43 18.36
C GLY A 513 -10.92 13.14 19.59
N LYS A 514 -10.70 11.86 19.86
CA LYS A 514 -9.87 11.38 20.98
C LYS A 514 -8.69 10.56 20.48
N LEU A 515 -7.51 10.80 21.04
CA LEU A 515 -6.36 9.92 20.81
C LEU A 515 -6.62 8.54 21.42
N GLN A 516 -6.34 7.48 20.67
CA GLN A 516 -6.24 6.14 21.24
C GLN A 516 -4.87 6.01 21.87
N LEU A 517 -4.81 5.70 23.16
CA LEU A 517 -3.57 5.48 23.89
C LEU A 517 -3.44 3.99 24.25
N ILE A 518 -2.34 3.37 23.84
CA ILE A 518 -2.09 1.93 24.01
C ILE A 518 -0.70 1.69 24.59
N PRO A 519 -0.51 0.63 25.40
CA PRO A 519 0.82 0.23 25.85
C PRO A 519 1.64 -0.32 24.69
N ASP A 520 2.92 0.01 24.64
CA ASP A 520 3.89 -0.55 23.69
C ASP A 520 4.07 -2.06 23.97
N PRO A 521 3.93 -2.95 22.97
CA PRO A 521 4.02 -4.39 23.20
C PRO A 521 5.41 -4.85 23.66
N ARG A 522 6.47 -4.12 23.32
CA ARG A 522 7.85 -4.43 23.76
C ARG A 522 8.15 -3.87 25.14
N SER A 523 7.45 -2.82 25.55
CA SER A 523 7.65 -2.15 26.84
C SER A 523 6.32 -1.60 27.35
N PRO A 524 5.47 -2.43 27.99
CA PRO A 524 4.09 -2.04 28.33
C PRO A 524 3.94 -0.82 29.26
N SER A 525 5.03 -0.37 29.90
CA SER A 525 5.07 0.87 30.67
C SER A 525 5.10 2.13 29.81
N VAL A 526 5.50 2.02 28.55
CA VAL A 526 5.54 3.09 27.55
C VAL A 526 4.18 3.15 26.87
N ILE A 527 3.55 4.32 26.87
CA ILE A 527 2.27 4.53 26.20
C ILE A 527 2.50 5.18 24.84
N ARG A 528 1.85 4.65 23.79
CA ARG A 528 1.92 5.13 22.41
C ARG A 528 0.56 5.62 21.94
N VAL A 529 0.57 6.48 20.92
CA VAL A 529 -0.64 6.83 20.16
C VAL A 529 -0.93 5.71 19.16
N GLY A 530 -2.13 5.16 19.25
CA GLY A 530 -2.64 4.12 18.38
C GLY A 530 -3.15 4.67 17.04
N ARG A 531 -2.83 3.98 15.94
CA ARG A 531 -3.06 4.44 14.55
C ARG A 531 -3.71 3.40 13.66
N PHE A 532 -3.39 2.13 13.85
CA PHE A 532 -3.79 1.04 12.96
C PHE A 532 -4.90 0.17 13.57
N GLY A 533 -5.63 -0.54 12.71
CA GLY A 533 -6.89 -1.20 13.07
C GLY A 533 -8.08 -0.23 13.13
N TRP A 534 -9.27 -0.78 13.35
CA TRP A 534 -10.53 -0.02 13.36
C TRP A 534 -10.69 0.90 14.58
N ARG A 535 -9.97 0.60 15.66
CA ARG A 535 -9.98 1.41 16.90
C ARG A 535 -8.57 1.87 17.31
N GLY A 536 -7.61 1.92 16.38
CA GLY A 536 -6.25 2.38 16.67
C GLY A 536 -5.46 1.46 17.62
N THR A 537 -5.60 0.15 17.52
CA THR A 537 -5.03 -0.81 18.49
C THR A 537 -3.57 -1.15 18.26
N ALA A 538 -2.91 -0.56 17.26
CA ALA A 538 -1.48 -0.67 17.02
C ALA A 538 -0.90 0.71 16.67
N SER A 539 0.30 1.01 17.16
CA SER A 539 0.98 2.29 17.02
C SER A 539 1.91 2.34 15.80
N THR A 540 2.45 1.20 15.40
CA THR A 540 3.39 1.06 14.27
C THR A 540 2.88 0.06 13.24
N VAL A 541 3.39 0.14 12.01
CA VAL A 541 3.16 -0.86 10.96
C VAL A 541 3.71 -2.22 11.41
N GLU A 542 4.87 -2.24 12.07
CA GLU A 542 5.45 -3.48 12.62
C GLU A 542 4.57 -4.13 13.69
N GLU A 543 3.99 -3.34 14.60
CA GLU A 543 3.04 -3.85 15.59
C GLU A 543 1.77 -4.39 14.94
N GLN A 544 1.22 -3.68 13.95
CA GLN A 544 0.05 -4.14 13.21
C GLN A 544 0.33 -5.45 12.45
N VAL A 545 1.48 -5.56 11.77
CA VAL A 545 1.91 -6.77 11.05
C VAL A 545 2.12 -7.93 12.02
N SER A 546 2.88 -7.71 13.09
CA SER A 546 3.20 -8.74 14.07
C SER A 546 1.96 -9.23 14.80
N GLY A 547 1.04 -8.30 15.10
CA GLY A 547 -0.26 -8.60 15.70
C GLY A 547 -1.15 -9.41 14.75
N ALA A 548 -1.22 -9.07 13.47
CA ALA A 548 -1.98 -9.83 12.48
C ALA A 548 -1.40 -11.23 12.23
N LEU A 549 -0.07 -11.34 12.12
CA LEU A 549 0.63 -12.64 12.03
C LEU A 549 0.22 -13.54 13.20
N ASN A 550 0.23 -13.01 14.43
CA ASN A 550 -0.07 -13.80 15.63
C ASN A 550 -1.56 -14.07 15.83
N ASN A 551 -2.38 -13.02 15.83
CA ASN A 551 -3.80 -13.10 16.17
C ASN A 551 -4.64 -13.70 15.04
N ASP A 552 -4.31 -13.41 13.79
CA ASP A 552 -5.14 -13.79 12.65
C ASP A 552 -4.57 -15.01 11.92
N MET A 553 -3.24 -15.13 11.82
CA MET A 553 -2.60 -16.20 11.05
C MET A 553 -1.96 -17.30 11.91
N GLY A 554 -1.93 -17.12 13.22
CA GLY A 554 -1.35 -18.08 14.15
C GLY A 554 0.18 -18.20 14.07
N VAL A 555 0.88 -17.20 13.52
CA VAL A 555 2.34 -17.15 13.35
C VAL A 555 2.97 -16.28 14.44
N THR A 556 3.86 -16.85 15.23
CA THR A 556 4.59 -16.16 16.31
C THR A 556 5.77 -15.35 15.78
N THR A 557 6.00 -14.19 16.39
CA THR A 557 7.10 -13.26 16.08
C THR A 557 7.91 -12.98 17.35
N SER A 558 9.04 -12.27 17.24
CA SER A 558 9.76 -11.82 18.44
C SER A 558 8.95 -10.87 19.31
N MET A 559 8.04 -10.08 18.72
CA MET A 559 7.14 -9.18 19.43
C MET A 559 5.99 -9.94 20.13
N PHE A 560 5.48 -10.99 19.49
CA PHE A 560 4.43 -11.86 20.04
C PHE A 560 4.87 -13.33 19.97
N PRO A 561 5.66 -13.80 20.96
CA PRO A 561 6.34 -15.10 20.90
C PRO A 561 5.45 -16.29 21.29
N THR A 562 4.20 -16.03 21.66
CA THR A 562 3.23 -17.06 22.05
C THR A 562 2.02 -17.01 21.13
N HIS A 563 1.50 -18.16 20.72
CA HIS A 563 0.25 -18.24 19.97
C HIS A 563 -0.90 -17.65 20.77
N ASN A 564 -1.76 -16.90 20.07
CA ASN A 564 -3.05 -16.53 20.61
C ASN A 564 -4.00 -17.74 20.51
N CYS A 565 -4.34 -18.33 21.65
CA CYS A 565 -5.15 -19.54 21.71
C CYS A 565 -6.42 -19.28 22.52
N GLY A 566 -7.51 -19.99 22.20
CA GLY A 566 -8.67 -20.01 23.08
C GLY A 566 -8.39 -20.71 24.41
N LEU A 567 -9.31 -20.58 25.37
CA LEU A 567 -9.16 -21.12 26.73
C LEU A 567 -9.83 -22.49 26.93
N ALA A 568 -10.60 -22.96 25.94
CA ALA A 568 -11.26 -24.25 26.00
C ALA A 568 -10.24 -25.41 26.08
N LYS A 569 -10.68 -26.55 26.64
CA LYS A 569 -9.88 -27.78 26.68
C LYS A 569 -9.45 -28.21 25.26
N ASP A 570 -10.33 -28.02 24.29
CA ASP A 570 -10.12 -28.39 22.89
C ASP A 570 -9.09 -27.50 22.17
N ASP A 571 -8.63 -26.41 22.80
CA ASP A 571 -7.52 -25.55 22.32
C ASP A 571 -6.17 -25.89 22.97
N ALA A 572 -6.06 -27.04 23.65
CA ALA A 572 -4.80 -27.48 24.23
C ALA A 572 -3.72 -27.72 23.16
N ASP A 573 -4.11 -28.13 21.95
CA ASP A 573 -3.21 -28.28 20.80
C ASP A 573 -2.49 -26.97 20.47
N CYS A 574 -3.22 -25.85 20.42
CA CYS A 574 -2.67 -24.51 20.19
C CYS A 574 -1.71 -24.10 21.30
N ARG A 575 -2.09 -24.28 22.57
CA ARG A 575 -1.22 -23.91 23.70
C ARG A 575 0.06 -24.76 23.75
N ASN A 576 -0.04 -26.03 23.35
CA ASN A 576 1.08 -26.96 23.28
C ASN A 576 1.96 -26.75 22.03
N ALA A 577 1.49 -26.02 21.02
CA ALA A 577 2.26 -25.68 19.83
C ALA A 577 3.32 -24.59 20.08
N ASN A 578 3.22 -23.86 21.21
CA ASN A 578 4.20 -22.83 21.58
C ASN A 578 5.62 -23.38 21.62
N SER A 579 6.52 -22.70 20.91
CA SER A 579 7.95 -22.99 20.86
C SER A 579 8.75 -22.03 21.75
N THR A 580 10.00 -22.36 22.03
CA THR A 580 10.95 -21.45 22.70
C THR A 580 11.51 -20.37 21.79
N THR A 581 11.32 -20.49 20.47
CA THR A 581 11.75 -19.52 19.45
C THR A 581 10.57 -19.14 18.54
N PRO A 582 10.46 -17.87 18.12
CA PRO A 582 9.46 -17.45 17.14
C PRO A 582 9.52 -18.27 15.84
N GLU A 583 8.36 -18.46 15.21
CA GLU A 583 8.24 -19.26 13.99
C GLU A 583 8.83 -18.57 12.77
N ILE A 584 8.70 -17.24 12.71
CA ILE A 584 9.24 -16.40 11.64
C ILE A 584 10.40 -15.54 12.15
N SER A 585 11.39 -15.31 11.29
CA SER A 585 12.57 -14.49 11.60
C SER A 585 12.24 -12.99 11.66
N ASN A 586 13.02 -12.21 12.42
CA ASN A 586 12.93 -10.74 12.40
C ASN A 586 13.19 -10.17 11.00
N GLU A 587 13.98 -10.85 10.17
CA GLU A 587 14.26 -10.41 8.80
C GLU A 587 13.03 -10.52 7.91
N ASP A 588 12.27 -11.61 8.01
CA ASP A 588 11.05 -11.79 7.23
C ASP A 588 9.92 -10.88 7.74
N VAL A 589 9.82 -10.64 9.05
CA VAL A 589 8.93 -9.60 9.59
C VAL A 589 9.30 -8.24 9.00
N ARG A 590 10.59 -7.88 8.99
CA ARG A 590 11.05 -6.63 8.36
C ARG A 590 10.70 -6.55 6.89
N ARG A 591 10.86 -7.61 6.10
CA ARG A 591 10.45 -7.63 4.68
C ARG A 591 8.95 -7.33 4.51
N ILE A 592 8.10 -7.93 5.34
CA ILE A 592 6.66 -7.66 5.34
C ILE A 592 6.39 -6.20 5.70
N VAL A 593 7.09 -5.66 6.70
CA VAL A 593 7.01 -4.24 7.10
C VAL A 593 7.51 -3.31 6.00
N ASP A 594 8.62 -3.63 5.32
CA ASP A 594 9.18 -2.85 4.21
C ASP A 594 8.16 -2.75 3.07
N TYR A 595 7.54 -3.87 2.68
CA TYR A 595 6.49 -3.89 1.66
C TYR A 595 5.30 -3.03 2.07
N THR A 596 4.72 -3.28 3.25
CA THR A 596 3.50 -2.59 3.71
C THR A 596 3.71 -1.10 3.96
N SER A 597 4.89 -0.70 4.41
CA SER A 597 5.24 0.71 4.65
C SER A 597 5.45 1.49 3.35
N LEU A 598 5.95 0.84 2.31
CA LEU A 598 6.33 1.47 1.04
C LEU A 598 5.31 1.26 -0.09
N LEU A 599 4.10 0.76 0.23
CA LEU A 599 2.96 0.79 -0.69
C LEU A 599 2.57 2.24 -0.98
N ALA A 600 2.67 2.61 -2.25
CA ALA A 600 2.31 3.94 -2.71
C ALA A 600 0.79 4.12 -2.83
N VAL A 601 0.36 5.36 -2.89
CA VAL A 601 -1.05 5.74 -2.93
C VAL A 601 -1.41 6.19 -4.36
N PRO A 602 -2.45 5.60 -4.98
CA PRO A 602 -3.02 6.14 -6.22
C PRO A 602 -3.36 7.64 -6.10
N PRO A 603 -3.17 8.44 -7.15
CA PRO A 603 -3.56 9.84 -7.12
C PRO A 603 -5.08 9.99 -6.99
N GLN A 604 -5.52 11.17 -6.54
CA GLN A 604 -6.92 11.55 -6.71
C GLN A 604 -7.22 11.53 -8.22
N ARG A 605 -8.37 10.99 -8.61
CA ARG A 605 -8.87 10.95 -9.99
C ARG A 605 -9.82 12.12 -10.26
N HIS A 606 -10.15 12.31 -11.53
CA HIS A 606 -10.99 13.38 -12.06
C HIS A 606 -10.55 14.78 -11.58
N PHE A 607 -9.24 15.04 -11.57
CA PHE A 607 -8.73 16.38 -11.29
C PHE A 607 -8.75 17.25 -12.56
N PRO A 608 -8.76 18.59 -12.43
CA PRO A 608 -8.79 19.48 -13.58
C PRO A 608 -7.62 19.21 -14.55
N GLY A 609 -7.97 18.92 -15.81
CA GLY A 609 -7.00 18.67 -16.88
C GLY A 609 -6.68 17.19 -17.12
N GLU A 610 -7.15 16.28 -16.26
CA GLU A 610 -7.07 14.85 -16.53
C GLU A 610 -7.84 14.48 -17.81
N GLN A 611 -7.40 13.43 -18.49
CA GLN A 611 -8.04 12.92 -19.71
C GLN A 611 -8.67 11.54 -19.44
N PRO A 612 -9.73 11.17 -20.18
CA PRO A 612 -10.34 9.85 -20.01
C PRO A 612 -9.32 8.73 -20.26
N LEU A 613 -9.27 7.76 -19.35
CA LEU A 613 -8.54 6.51 -19.56
C LEU A 613 -9.24 5.68 -20.65
N ARG A 614 -8.76 5.76 -21.88
CA ARG A 614 -9.41 5.06 -23.00
C ARG A 614 -8.92 3.63 -23.16
N ASN A 615 -9.88 2.75 -23.42
CA ASN A 615 -9.62 1.40 -23.92
C ASN A 615 -9.26 1.51 -25.42
N TYR A 616 -7.98 1.35 -25.77
CA TYR A 616 -7.46 1.52 -27.14
C TYR A 616 -7.81 0.38 -28.09
N ALA A 617 -9.05 -0.07 -28.04
CA ALA A 617 -9.62 -1.11 -28.85
C ALA A 617 -9.85 -0.74 -30.32
N VAL A 618 -9.40 0.46 -30.75
CA VAL A 618 -9.70 1.07 -32.04
C VAL A 618 -8.43 1.25 -32.85
N ASP A 619 -8.34 0.53 -33.97
CA ASP A 619 -7.29 0.72 -34.97
C ASP A 619 -7.66 1.91 -35.87
N PHE A 620 -7.26 3.11 -35.45
CA PHE A 620 -7.49 4.32 -36.23
C PHE A 620 -6.79 4.28 -37.60
N GLY A 621 -5.76 3.45 -37.77
CA GLY A 621 -4.98 3.37 -38.99
C GLY A 621 -5.77 2.69 -40.07
N ALA A 622 -6.35 1.56 -39.70
CA ALA A 622 -7.34 0.87 -40.50
C ALA A 622 -8.54 1.78 -40.78
N LEU A 623 -9.07 2.51 -39.78
CA LEU A 623 -10.23 3.39 -39.98
C LEU A 623 -9.99 4.56 -40.93
N VAL A 624 -8.81 5.16 -40.91
CA VAL A 624 -8.48 6.26 -41.83
C VAL A 624 -8.25 5.78 -43.25
N GLN A 625 -7.74 4.56 -43.40
CA GLN A 625 -7.61 3.91 -44.70
C GLN A 625 -8.92 3.27 -45.17
N ASP A 626 -9.95 3.18 -44.31
CA ASP A 626 -11.25 2.59 -44.65
C ASP A 626 -11.99 3.51 -45.63
N PRO A 627 -12.43 3.00 -46.81
CA PRO A 627 -13.23 3.80 -47.74
C PRO A 627 -14.58 4.26 -47.15
N ASP A 628 -15.10 3.57 -46.13
CA ASP A 628 -16.27 3.98 -45.37
C ASP A 628 -15.89 4.90 -44.20
N GLN A 629 -15.79 6.20 -44.51
CA GLN A 629 -15.40 7.24 -43.54
C GLN A 629 -16.41 7.43 -42.39
N SER A 630 -17.63 6.90 -42.50
CA SER A 630 -18.63 6.99 -41.43
C SER A 630 -18.18 6.28 -40.15
N LYS A 631 -17.34 5.25 -40.26
CA LYS A 631 -16.78 4.54 -39.11
C LYS A 631 -15.78 5.39 -38.33
N LEU A 632 -14.91 6.12 -39.05
CA LEU A 632 -13.97 7.07 -38.44
C LEU A 632 -14.74 8.18 -37.73
N GLU A 633 -15.73 8.76 -38.40
CA GLU A 633 -16.57 9.82 -37.83
C GLU A 633 -17.31 9.36 -36.57
N ALA A 634 -17.83 8.13 -36.55
CA ALA A 634 -18.49 7.55 -35.39
C ALA A 634 -17.53 7.39 -34.19
N GLU A 635 -16.31 6.87 -34.42
CA GLU A 635 -15.32 6.76 -33.35
C GLU A 635 -14.90 8.14 -32.84
N LEU A 636 -14.64 9.11 -33.73
CA LEU A 636 -14.33 10.50 -33.38
C LEU A 636 -15.46 11.19 -32.59
N ALA A 637 -16.72 10.89 -32.89
CA ALA A 637 -17.86 11.38 -32.12
C ALA A 637 -17.83 10.83 -30.68
N LYS A 638 -17.63 9.52 -30.53
CA LYS A 638 -17.48 8.86 -29.23
C LYS A 638 -16.31 9.43 -28.43
N MET A 639 -15.19 9.75 -29.09
CA MET A 639 -14.04 10.41 -28.44
C MET A 639 -14.44 11.73 -27.77
N ARG A 640 -15.17 12.57 -28.49
CA ARG A 640 -15.64 13.87 -27.99
C ARG A 640 -16.65 13.72 -26.86
N GLU A 641 -17.49 12.69 -26.93
CA GLU A 641 -18.43 12.33 -25.86
C GLU A 641 -17.69 11.90 -24.58
N ASP A 642 -16.69 11.02 -24.69
CA ASP A 642 -15.87 10.58 -23.54
C ASP A 642 -15.15 11.76 -22.88
N GLU A 643 -14.56 12.66 -23.68
CA GLU A 643 -13.90 13.88 -23.18
C GLU A 643 -14.89 14.85 -22.52
N ALA A 644 -16.10 14.99 -23.06
CA ALA A 644 -17.14 15.82 -22.46
C ALA A 644 -17.62 15.21 -21.14
N ALA A 645 -17.78 13.88 -21.08
CA ALA A 645 -18.16 13.17 -19.87
C ALA A 645 -17.09 13.30 -18.77
N GLU A 646 -15.81 13.20 -19.12
CA GLU A 646 -14.71 13.41 -18.17
C GLU A 646 -14.67 14.86 -17.65
N ARG A 647 -14.79 15.87 -18.51
CA ARG A 647 -14.90 17.27 -18.06
C ARG A 647 -16.10 17.47 -17.12
N GLN A 648 -17.25 16.88 -17.45
CA GLN A 648 -18.41 16.93 -16.59
C GLN A 648 -18.14 16.24 -15.24
N MET A 649 -17.43 15.11 -15.22
CA MET A 649 -17.04 14.44 -13.98
C MET A 649 -16.10 15.31 -13.14
N GLN A 650 -15.10 15.96 -13.74
CA GLN A 650 -14.19 16.88 -13.06
C GLN A 650 -14.95 18.04 -12.39
N GLU A 651 -15.92 18.64 -13.10
CA GLU A 651 -16.80 19.67 -12.53
C GLU A 651 -17.63 19.15 -11.35
N ARG A 652 -18.16 17.92 -11.47
CA ARG A 652 -18.91 17.26 -10.39
C ARG A 652 -18.04 16.99 -9.17
N VAL A 653 -16.82 16.49 -9.35
CA VAL A 653 -15.85 16.22 -8.28
C VAL A 653 -15.41 17.51 -7.59
N ALA A 654 -15.14 18.57 -8.35
CA ALA A 654 -14.82 19.89 -7.80
C ALA A 654 -15.98 20.44 -6.94
N ALA A 655 -17.22 20.38 -7.45
CA ALA A 655 -18.41 20.76 -6.69
C ALA A 655 -18.64 19.85 -5.47
N GLY A 656 -18.40 18.56 -5.61
CA GLY A 656 -18.48 17.57 -4.54
C GLY A 656 -17.54 17.84 -3.38
N SER A 657 -16.31 18.30 -3.65
CA SER A 657 -15.36 18.72 -2.61
C SER A 657 -15.89 19.89 -1.77
N VAL A 658 -16.57 20.84 -2.41
CA VAL A 658 -17.23 21.96 -1.72
C VAL A 658 -18.37 21.44 -0.86
N LEU A 659 -19.23 20.58 -1.40
CA LEU A 659 -20.35 19.96 -0.67
C LEU A 659 -19.86 19.13 0.52
N PHE A 660 -18.75 18.41 0.39
CA PHE A 660 -18.12 17.65 1.48
C PHE A 660 -17.76 18.55 2.67
N LYS A 661 -17.20 19.72 2.38
CA LYS A 661 -16.89 20.74 3.40
C LYS A 661 -18.15 21.40 3.97
N GLN A 662 -19.15 21.69 3.14
CA GLN A 662 -20.43 22.26 3.59
C GLN A 662 -21.21 21.30 4.50
N ALA A 663 -21.15 20.00 4.21
CA ALA A 663 -21.66 18.95 5.08
C ALA A 663 -20.84 18.79 6.36
N ARG A 664 -19.67 19.42 6.47
CA ARG A 664 -18.70 19.27 7.57
C ARG A 664 -18.19 17.84 7.75
N CYS A 665 -18.09 17.08 6.66
CA CYS A 665 -17.43 15.77 6.69
C CYS A 665 -15.94 15.90 7.09
N ASN A 666 -15.31 17.03 6.73
CA ASN A 666 -13.92 17.36 7.03
C ASN A 666 -13.64 17.70 8.51
N ALA A 667 -14.64 17.68 9.38
CA ALA A 667 -14.44 17.82 10.83
C ALA A 667 -13.65 16.63 11.41
N CYS A 668 -13.89 15.43 10.88
CA CYS A 668 -13.13 14.21 11.20
C CYS A 668 -12.25 13.78 10.02
N HIS A 669 -12.78 13.86 8.79
CA HIS A 669 -12.04 13.50 7.57
C HIS A 669 -11.13 14.66 7.10
N VAL A 670 -10.14 14.99 7.93
CA VAL A 670 -9.19 16.09 7.68
C VAL A 670 -8.42 15.83 6.38
N ALA A 671 -8.55 16.76 5.43
CA ALA A 671 -8.10 16.56 4.06
C ALA A 671 -6.59 16.34 3.93
N THR A 672 -5.78 17.01 4.76
CA THR A 672 -4.33 17.07 4.59
C THR A 672 -3.62 16.79 5.91
N LEU A 673 -2.59 15.95 5.86
CA LEU A 673 -1.62 15.74 6.94
C LEU A 673 -0.20 15.97 6.39
N THR A 674 0.76 16.22 7.28
CA THR A 674 2.19 16.30 6.93
C THR A 674 2.99 15.24 7.67
N THR A 675 3.87 14.52 6.98
CA THR A 675 4.76 13.55 7.62
C THR A 675 5.98 14.22 8.25
N GLY A 676 6.55 13.60 9.28
CA GLY A 676 7.69 14.12 10.03
C GLY A 676 9.01 14.00 9.28
N THR A 677 10.07 14.50 9.89
CA THR A 677 11.43 14.54 9.32
C THR A 677 12.28 13.32 9.65
N ALA A 678 11.78 12.44 10.54
CA ALA A 678 12.60 11.45 11.22
C ALA A 678 12.25 9.99 10.91
N HIS A 679 11.27 9.70 10.05
CA HIS A 679 10.85 8.31 9.77
C HIS A 679 12.00 7.43 9.23
N ARG A 680 12.02 6.11 9.46
CA ARG A 680 13.11 5.23 8.98
C ARG A 680 13.39 5.38 7.48
N TYR A 681 12.36 5.28 6.64
CA TYR A 681 12.47 5.46 5.18
C TYR A 681 12.49 6.93 4.78
N ALA A 682 13.39 7.30 3.86
CA ALA A 682 13.55 8.68 3.42
C ALA A 682 12.38 9.16 2.57
N GLU A 683 11.83 8.29 1.74
CA GLU A 683 10.69 8.57 0.85
C GLU A 683 9.37 8.85 1.58
N LEU A 684 9.27 8.53 2.88
CA LEU A 684 8.10 8.81 3.71
C LEU A 684 8.19 10.12 4.50
N ARG A 685 9.34 10.80 4.49
CA ARG A 685 9.57 12.03 5.27
C ARG A 685 9.09 13.26 4.52
N GLU A 686 8.65 14.27 5.27
CA GLU A 686 8.35 15.61 4.75
C GLU A 686 7.36 15.62 3.56
N GLN A 687 6.42 14.69 3.55
CA GLN A 687 5.36 14.59 2.56
C GLN A 687 4.15 15.38 3.03
N THR A 688 3.54 16.16 2.13
CA THR A 688 2.18 16.64 2.31
C THR A 688 1.26 15.62 1.64
N ILE A 689 0.39 14.99 2.43
CA ILE A 689 -0.44 13.86 2.00
C ILE A 689 -1.93 14.20 2.14
N HIS A 690 -2.79 13.55 1.36
CA HIS A 690 -4.23 13.78 1.37
C HIS A 690 -5.06 12.53 1.71
N PRO A 691 -4.96 12.01 2.96
CA PRO A 691 -5.64 10.77 3.35
C PRO A 691 -7.10 10.96 3.77
N TYR A 692 -7.56 12.21 4.00
CA TYR A 692 -8.91 12.52 4.48
C TYR A 692 -9.25 11.79 5.79
N THR A 693 -8.41 11.98 6.80
CA THR A 693 -8.55 11.40 8.15
C THR A 693 -7.75 12.21 9.16
N ASP A 694 -8.22 12.27 10.39
CA ASP A 694 -7.48 12.74 11.56
C ASP A 694 -6.86 11.61 12.39
N LEU A 695 -7.12 10.34 12.03
CA LEU A 695 -6.75 9.13 12.78
C LEU A 695 -7.25 9.10 14.24
N LEU A 696 -8.22 9.93 14.60
CA LEU A 696 -8.77 10.00 15.97
C LEU A 696 -9.97 9.07 16.13
N LEU A 697 -10.28 8.74 17.38
CA LEU A 697 -11.49 8.04 17.76
C LEU A 697 -12.67 9.01 17.82
N HIS A 698 -13.78 8.63 17.18
CA HIS A 698 -15.05 9.35 17.22
C HIS A 698 -16.20 8.41 17.56
N ASP A 699 -17.12 8.87 18.40
CA ASP A 699 -18.36 8.16 18.68
C ASP A 699 -19.29 8.22 17.47
N MET A 700 -19.55 7.07 16.85
CA MET A 700 -20.41 6.93 15.67
C MET A 700 -21.85 6.52 16.02
N GLY A 701 -22.19 6.53 17.31
CA GLY A 701 -23.50 6.21 17.86
C GLY A 701 -23.78 4.71 17.98
N PRO A 702 -24.88 4.35 18.65
CA PRO A 702 -25.17 2.97 19.02
C PRO A 702 -25.53 2.09 17.81
N GLU A 703 -26.04 2.70 16.74
CA GLU A 703 -26.41 2.00 15.51
C GLU A 703 -25.19 1.48 14.75
N LEU A 704 -24.06 2.19 14.79
CA LEU A 704 -22.79 1.75 14.19
C LEU A 704 -21.79 1.20 15.23
N GLY A 705 -22.18 1.18 16.50
CA GLY A 705 -21.39 0.58 17.56
C GLY A 705 -21.56 -0.93 17.63
N ASP A 706 -20.63 -1.56 18.33
CA ASP A 706 -20.76 -2.91 18.85
C ASP A 706 -20.65 -2.86 20.39
N ASN A 707 -20.59 -4.03 21.04
CA ASN A 707 -20.45 -4.12 22.48
C ASN A 707 -19.01 -4.42 22.94
N TYR A 708 -18.00 -4.32 22.08
CA TYR A 708 -16.62 -4.71 22.35
C TYR A 708 -15.69 -3.48 22.48
N PRO A 709 -15.29 -3.08 23.70
CA PRO A 709 -14.33 -2.00 23.89
C PRO A 709 -12.89 -2.43 23.57
N GLN A 710 -12.03 -1.51 23.12
CA GLN A 710 -10.60 -1.74 22.90
C GLN A 710 -9.76 -0.55 23.37
N GLY A 711 -8.81 -0.78 24.26
CA GLY A 711 -8.03 0.31 24.85
C GLY A 711 -8.95 1.31 25.56
N VAL A 712 -8.86 2.60 25.21
CA VAL A 712 -9.77 3.64 25.73
C VAL A 712 -11.00 3.86 24.84
N ALA A 713 -11.11 3.13 23.72
CA ALA A 713 -12.27 3.19 22.83
C ALA A 713 -13.42 2.35 23.40
N THR A 714 -14.60 2.97 23.53
CA THR A 714 -15.85 2.25 23.76
C THR A 714 -16.28 1.49 22.50
N GLY A 715 -17.29 0.61 22.61
CA GLY A 715 -17.85 -0.09 21.45
C GLY A 715 -18.46 0.81 20.37
N GLN A 716 -18.73 2.08 20.67
CA GLN A 716 -19.27 3.06 19.71
C GLN A 716 -18.19 3.94 19.05
N GLU A 717 -16.95 3.89 19.54
CA GLU A 717 -15.88 4.79 19.11
C GLU A 717 -14.98 4.14 18.06
N TRP A 718 -14.96 4.68 16.86
CA TRP A 718 -14.18 4.17 15.74
C TRP A 718 -13.12 5.18 15.34
N ARG A 719 -11.97 4.68 14.89
CA ARG A 719 -10.95 5.53 14.29
C ARG A 719 -11.46 6.03 12.93
N THR A 720 -11.31 7.31 12.64
CA THR A 720 -11.62 7.86 11.30
C THR A 720 -10.80 7.14 10.23
N ALA A 721 -11.44 6.35 9.37
CA ALA A 721 -10.74 5.65 8.29
C ALA A 721 -10.23 6.65 7.22
N PRO A 722 -9.03 6.44 6.62
CA PRO A 722 -8.59 7.21 5.46
C PRO A 722 -9.56 6.99 4.29
N LEU A 723 -9.87 8.05 3.55
CA LEU A 723 -10.77 7.96 2.38
C LEU A 723 -10.04 7.87 1.05
N TRP A 724 -8.70 8.01 1.02
CA TRP A 724 -7.94 7.85 -0.21
C TRP A 724 -8.18 6.48 -0.85
N SER A 725 -8.16 6.41 -2.17
CA SER A 725 -8.35 5.19 -2.96
C SER A 725 -9.69 4.45 -2.78
N LEU A 726 -10.70 5.00 -2.09
CA LEU A 726 -11.96 4.29 -1.84
C LEU A 726 -12.70 3.90 -3.12
N GLY A 727 -12.69 4.75 -4.14
CA GLY A 727 -13.33 4.45 -5.42
C GLY A 727 -12.61 3.37 -6.23
N LEU A 728 -11.40 2.95 -5.84
CA LEU A 728 -10.66 1.88 -6.50
C LEU A 728 -10.92 0.50 -5.88
N LEU A 729 -11.62 0.43 -4.75
CA LEU A 729 -11.86 -0.83 -4.04
C LEU A 729 -12.62 -1.84 -4.91
N GLU A 730 -13.55 -1.39 -5.75
CA GLU A 730 -14.30 -2.27 -6.66
C GLU A 730 -13.42 -2.95 -7.71
N HIS A 731 -12.27 -2.36 -8.05
CA HIS A 731 -11.29 -3.00 -8.93
C HIS A 731 -10.52 -4.11 -8.22
N THR A 732 -10.25 -3.96 -6.92
CA THR A 732 -9.55 -4.99 -6.12
C THR A 732 -10.50 -6.14 -5.72
N ASN A 733 -11.75 -5.80 -5.43
CA ASN A 733 -12.82 -6.70 -5.01
C ASN A 733 -14.17 -6.14 -5.50
N PRO A 734 -14.78 -6.69 -6.56
CA PRO A 734 -16.06 -6.23 -7.09
C PRO A 734 -17.23 -6.28 -6.10
N GLY A 735 -17.09 -7.08 -5.03
CA GLY A 735 -18.05 -7.17 -3.92
C GLY A 735 -17.71 -6.29 -2.72
N ALA A 736 -16.81 -5.31 -2.87
CA ALA A 736 -16.36 -4.45 -1.78
C ALA A 736 -17.54 -3.76 -1.08
N ARG A 737 -17.56 -3.89 0.25
CA ARG A 737 -18.51 -3.24 1.16
C ARG A 737 -17.79 -2.26 2.08
N PHE A 738 -18.54 -1.36 2.71
CA PHE A 738 -17.99 -0.26 3.51
C PHE A 738 -18.27 -0.44 5.01
N LEU A 739 -17.59 0.38 5.83
CA LEU A 739 -17.59 0.35 7.31
C LEU A 739 -16.82 -0.86 7.88
N HIS A 740 -16.75 -0.93 9.22
CA HIS A 740 -15.93 -1.90 9.94
C HIS A 740 -16.41 -3.33 9.70
N ASP A 741 -17.71 -3.59 9.66
CA ASP A 741 -18.29 -4.93 9.51
C ASP A 741 -18.80 -5.23 8.09
N GLY A 742 -18.61 -4.31 7.14
CA GLY A 742 -19.06 -4.48 5.76
C GLY A 742 -20.58 -4.41 5.58
N ARG A 743 -21.33 -3.78 6.50
CA ARG A 743 -22.79 -3.67 6.36
C ARG A 743 -23.23 -2.74 5.23
N ALA A 744 -22.46 -1.71 4.89
CA ALA A 744 -22.87 -0.73 3.88
C ALA A 744 -22.50 -1.21 2.45
N ARG A 745 -23.48 -1.21 1.54
CA ARG A 745 -23.30 -1.64 0.13
C ARG A 745 -22.70 -0.54 -0.73
N THR A 746 -22.91 0.71 -0.35
CA THR A 746 -22.48 1.89 -1.10
C THR A 746 -21.90 2.95 -0.17
N ILE A 747 -21.17 3.91 -0.74
CA ILE A 747 -20.70 5.10 -0.01
C ILE A 747 -21.89 5.90 0.53
N GLU A 748 -23.00 5.99 -0.21
CA GLU A 748 -24.22 6.66 0.26
C GLU A 748 -24.76 5.99 1.53
N GLU A 749 -24.88 4.66 1.55
CA GLU A 749 -25.26 3.94 2.76
C GLU A 749 -24.27 4.14 3.90
N ALA A 750 -22.96 4.14 3.61
CA ALA A 750 -21.93 4.38 4.61
C ALA A 750 -22.10 5.76 5.27
N ILE A 751 -22.37 6.81 4.49
CA ILE A 751 -22.68 8.16 4.99
C ILE A 751 -23.95 8.11 5.86
N LEU A 752 -25.01 7.44 5.41
CA LEU A 752 -26.28 7.33 6.15
C LEU A 752 -26.16 6.59 7.49
N TRP A 753 -25.17 5.71 7.65
CA TRP A 753 -24.85 5.04 8.91
C TRP A 753 -24.14 5.94 9.95
N HIS A 754 -23.70 7.15 9.58
CA HIS A 754 -23.04 8.04 10.53
C HIS A 754 -24.03 8.55 11.60
N GLY A 755 -23.92 7.98 12.80
CA GLY A 755 -24.61 8.45 14.01
C GLY A 755 -23.67 9.25 14.91
N GLY A 756 -23.99 9.33 16.20
CA GLY A 756 -23.14 9.97 17.21
C GLY A 756 -22.68 11.37 16.79
N GLN A 757 -21.36 11.59 16.82
CA GLN A 757 -20.70 12.81 16.38
C GLN A 757 -20.81 13.07 14.86
N GLY A 758 -20.94 12.03 14.05
CA GLY A 758 -21.15 12.16 12.59
C GLY A 758 -22.58 12.51 12.18
N ARG A 759 -23.54 12.53 13.12
CA ARG A 759 -24.97 12.75 12.85
C ARG A 759 -25.25 14.06 12.13
N ALA A 760 -24.65 15.16 12.57
CA ALA A 760 -24.89 16.47 11.98
C ALA A 760 -24.46 16.51 10.50
N SER A 761 -23.31 15.91 10.18
CA SER A 761 -22.81 15.82 8.81
C SER A 761 -23.68 14.94 7.92
N ARG A 762 -24.14 13.79 8.44
CA ARG A 762 -25.14 12.94 7.77
C ARG A 762 -26.42 13.71 7.47
N ASP A 763 -26.95 14.44 8.44
CA ASP A 763 -28.24 15.12 8.30
C ASP A 763 -28.14 16.26 7.28
N ARG A 764 -26.99 16.95 7.20
CA ARG A 764 -26.69 17.90 6.10
C ARG A 764 -26.62 17.21 4.74
N PHE A 765 -25.96 16.06 4.63
CA PHE A 765 -25.96 15.26 3.40
C PHE A 765 -27.38 14.84 3.00
N LYS A 766 -28.22 14.43 3.96
CA LYS A 766 -29.63 14.08 3.69
C LYS A 766 -30.43 15.27 3.17
N ALA A 767 -30.13 16.48 3.64
CA ALA A 767 -30.81 17.71 3.22
C ALA A 767 -30.40 18.20 1.83
N MET A 768 -29.26 17.75 1.29
CA MET A 768 -28.85 18.04 -0.09
C MET A 768 -29.84 17.43 -1.08
N SER A 769 -29.98 18.04 -2.25
CA SER A 769 -30.69 17.45 -3.39
C SER A 769 -30.03 16.15 -3.87
N LYS A 770 -30.76 15.31 -4.60
CA LYS A 770 -30.21 14.08 -5.19
C LYS A 770 -28.95 14.34 -6.05
N GLU A 771 -28.94 15.45 -6.79
CA GLU A 771 -27.79 15.81 -7.63
C GLU A 771 -26.56 16.20 -6.80
N GLU A 772 -26.75 17.00 -5.76
CA GLU A 772 -25.68 17.39 -4.83
C GLU A 772 -25.13 16.18 -4.08
N ARG A 773 -25.99 15.29 -3.57
CA ARG A 773 -25.56 14.02 -2.96
C ARG A 773 -24.70 13.21 -3.92
N GLY A 774 -25.11 13.12 -5.18
CA GLY A 774 -24.33 12.48 -6.24
C GLY A 774 -22.95 13.11 -6.43
N LYS A 775 -22.86 14.45 -6.49
CA LYS A 775 -21.58 15.16 -6.65
C LYS A 775 -20.64 14.91 -5.48
N LEU A 776 -21.15 14.92 -4.24
CA LEU A 776 -20.35 14.58 -3.06
C LEU A 776 -19.84 13.14 -3.11
N ILE A 777 -20.69 12.19 -3.51
CA ILE A 777 -20.28 10.78 -3.68
C ILE A 777 -19.21 10.65 -4.76
N ASP A 778 -19.34 11.34 -5.90
CA ASP A 778 -18.35 11.33 -6.97
C ASP A 778 -17.00 11.87 -6.47
N PHE A 779 -17.01 12.93 -5.66
CA PHE A 779 -15.80 13.42 -4.99
C PHE A 779 -15.16 12.35 -4.08
N VAL A 780 -15.93 11.69 -3.21
CA VAL A 780 -15.37 10.63 -2.33
C VAL A 780 -14.83 9.45 -3.15
N LYS A 781 -15.47 9.08 -4.27
CA LYS A 781 -14.97 8.05 -5.18
C LYS A 781 -13.69 8.47 -5.91
N SER A 782 -13.50 9.76 -6.10
CA SER A 782 -12.31 10.31 -6.78
C SER A 782 -11.05 10.23 -5.92
N LEU A 783 -11.20 10.20 -4.59
CA LEU A 783 -10.09 10.17 -3.63
C LEU A 783 -9.23 8.91 -3.73
#